data_AF-D1C663-F1
#
_entry.id   AF-D1C663-F1
#
_cell.length_a   1.000
_cell.length_b   1.000
_cell.length_c   1.000
_cell.angle_alpha   90.00
_cell.angle_beta   90.00
_cell.angle_gamma   90.00
#
_symmetry.space_group_name_H-M   'P 1'
#
loop_
_entity.id
_entity.type
_entity.pdbx_description
1 polymer ?
#
loop_
_entity_poly.entity_id
_entity_poly.type
_entity_poly.pdbx_seq_one_letter_code
_entity_poly.pdbx_strand_id
1 'polypeptide(L)'
;MAGGHRTALGSAAERGRRAQQPRSARALVLALVLWLALGALPGLAPLPAAADEASPGAVLVSLTPEFGAVPEGITELLGAPAAVVPLGPAGLYRVDLPLGIDPDAAAAQLATAPGVRYAEPDRPIAAPLSPAALLENGDTPGDWGLWRVGAPDAWRVTDGAPVIVAVLDTGVSPDHPDLAGRVLPGWNFVDGNADARDDAGHGTFVAGIIAGRAGGGAPGVAPGAQILPVKILNRDAVGSTANFVAGIVYAVDHGAQVINISANGIMDSRALFDALRYAEERGVVVVASVGNEPNGRWNYPAAVPTVLAVGASTPEDQVASFSAYGAFVDLVAPGVDVTSTWWSPEGGNGYLTAGGTSASAPFVSGAAALLLAVRPDLSPAAVRQILLESAQATGPDGIDAFSGYGRLDVGLAVRMAMSTAYAAQGQVSVVDDTDGPRLRFTADGFAPGEPATVWLTPQDGPRRVWRDLAADAGGVLTVDLGPRHRLPEGPWTVTAAGEFGTRVSATYILTLEPIHPAFVPIPAFDPQPDRVNFPETGHSLAYGFKRYWEERGGLAAFGFPISEEFAERDPVTGVVHTVQYFERARFEYHPELAGTPFEVSLGRVGVEVAPQAFPTAPAEAASDTRRYFPETEHTLSGPFLERWEAGGGLAMFGFPISEPFEAGGRLVQYFERARFEISPLGESGADVQLGRLGVDLARKLGYLR
;
A
#
# COMPACT_ATOMS: atom_id res chain seq x y z
N MET A 1 16.29 -4.06 -70.84
CA MET A 1 17.68 -4.22 -71.34
C MET A 1 18.65 -3.71 -70.27
N ALA A 2 19.95 -4.00 -70.41
CA ALA A 2 21.03 -3.59 -69.50
C ALA A 2 21.09 -2.05 -69.25
N GLY A 3 21.77 -1.52 -68.23
CA GLY A 3 22.61 -2.14 -67.18
C GLY A 3 23.97 -1.44 -67.04
N GLY A 4 24.42 -1.19 -65.80
CA GLY A 4 25.77 -0.65 -65.47
C GLY A 4 26.03 0.82 -65.86
N HIS A 5 27.18 1.44 -65.54
CA HIS A 5 28.10 1.22 -64.41
C HIS A 5 29.14 2.39 -64.35
N ARG A 6 29.62 2.74 -63.14
CA ARG A 6 31.00 3.19 -62.80
C ARG A 6 31.58 4.58 -63.22
N THR A 7 32.03 5.28 -62.18
CA THR A 7 33.36 5.94 -61.96
C THR A 7 33.88 7.10 -62.83
N ALA A 8 34.46 8.13 -62.17
CA ALA A 8 35.92 8.35 -62.15
C ALA A 8 36.35 9.35 -61.04
N LEU A 9 37.66 9.37 -60.70
CA LEU A 9 38.32 10.14 -59.62
C LEU A 9 39.48 11.01 -60.16
N GLY A 10 39.89 12.03 -59.39
CA GLY A 10 41.23 12.68 -59.48
C GLY A 10 41.21 14.17 -59.90
N SER A 11 42.16 15.03 -59.49
CA SER A 11 43.32 14.84 -58.58
C SER A 11 43.96 16.18 -58.12
N ALA A 12 44.77 16.12 -57.03
CA ALA A 12 45.96 16.94 -56.67
C ALA A 12 46.00 18.48 -56.90
N ALA A 13 46.13 19.31 -55.83
CA ALA A 13 47.39 19.86 -55.24
C ALA A 13 47.96 21.11 -56.00
N GLU A 14 48.67 22.10 -55.44
CA GLU A 14 49.52 22.21 -54.24
C GLU A 14 49.91 23.70 -53.92
N ARG A 15 50.50 23.98 -52.73
CA ARG A 15 51.38 25.14 -52.31
C ARG A 15 50.83 26.27 -51.38
N GLY A 16 50.94 26.07 -50.05
CA GLY A 16 52.11 26.50 -49.26
C GLY A 16 52.25 27.92 -48.64
N ARG A 17 52.15 28.00 -47.29
CA ARG A 17 52.91 28.86 -46.31
C ARG A 17 52.78 30.40 -46.41
N ARG A 18 52.69 31.24 -45.37
CA ARG A 18 52.95 31.24 -43.89
C ARG A 18 51.96 32.26 -43.23
N ALA A 19 51.84 32.47 -41.91
CA ALA A 19 51.84 31.62 -40.69
C ALA A 19 51.83 32.53 -39.42
N GLN A 20 50.90 32.32 -38.48
CA GLN A 20 50.97 32.83 -37.08
C GLN A 20 50.42 31.76 -36.11
N GLN A 21 51.02 31.64 -34.93
CA GLN A 21 50.79 30.53 -33.99
C GLN A 21 49.64 30.79 -33.00
N PRO A 22 48.88 29.74 -32.61
CA PRO A 22 48.09 29.76 -31.38
C PRO A 22 48.98 29.48 -30.16
N ARG A 23 48.71 30.13 -29.03
CA ARG A 23 49.28 29.73 -27.73
C ARG A 23 48.40 28.70 -27.06
N SER A 24 48.88 27.45 -27.06
CA SER A 24 48.61 26.44 -26.04
C SER A 24 49.28 26.86 -24.70
N ALA A 25 49.18 26.17 -23.55
CA ALA A 25 48.67 24.85 -23.18
C ALA A 25 48.39 24.88 -21.65
N ARG A 26 47.64 23.98 -20.99
CA ARG A 26 47.97 22.58 -20.60
C ARG A 26 46.89 22.18 -19.55
N ALA A 27 46.48 20.92 -19.33
CA ALA A 27 46.77 19.67 -20.05
C ALA A 27 45.72 18.57 -19.72
N LEU A 28 45.76 17.52 -20.55
CA LEU A 28 45.24 16.15 -20.44
C LEU A 28 44.99 15.64 -19.00
N VAL A 29 43.86 14.95 -18.70
CA VAL A 29 43.40 13.62 -19.17
C VAL A 29 44.11 12.43 -18.47
N LEU A 30 43.28 11.44 -18.11
CA LEU A 30 43.56 10.08 -17.61
C LEU A 30 43.78 9.86 -16.10
N ALA A 31 42.70 9.49 -15.40
CA ALA A 31 42.70 8.45 -14.37
C ALA A 31 41.27 7.89 -14.20
N LEU A 32 41.02 6.70 -14.75
CA LEU A 32 39.87 5.85 -14.43
C LEU A 32 40.22 5.05 -13.16
N VAL A 33 39.23 4.76 -12.30
CA VAL A 33 39.35 3.93 -11.08
C VAL A 33 40.23 4.54 -9.97
N LEU A 34 39.59 5.05 -8.90
CA LEU A 34 39.72 4.56 -7.51
C LEU A 34 39.16 5.60 -6.49
N TRP A 35 37.82 5.70 -6.35
CA TRP A 35 37.17 6.36 -5.21
C TRP A 35 35.89 5.62 -4.76
N LEU A 36 35.97 4.29 -4.74
CA LEU A 36 35.20 3.46 -3.83
C LEU A 36 36.10 3.12 -2.63
N ALA A 37 35.53 3.18 -1.42
CA ALA A 37 36.15 2.83 -0.13
C ALA A 37 37.18 3.81 0.49
N LEU A 38 36.70 4.98 0.92
CA LEU A 38 36.88 5.54 2.28
C LEU A 38 35.88 6.71 2.35
N GLY A 39 34.88 6.77 3.22
CA GLY A 39 34.90 6.55 4.66
C GLY A 39 34.19 7.79 5.24
N ALA A 40 33.20 7.60 6.12
CA ALA A 40 32.26 8.66 6.49
C ALA A 40 32.93 9.97 6.95
N LEU A 41 32.42 11.10 6.45
CA LEU A 41 32.65 12.42 7.03
C LEU A 41 31.30 13.09 7.32
N PRO A 42 31.22 13.92 8.38
CA PRO A 42 29.98 14.16 9.11
C PRO A 42 29.05 15.12 8.38
N GLY A 43 27.79 15.13 8.84
CA GLY A 43 26.70 15.88 8.22
C GLY A 43 27.03 17.35 7.97
N LEU A 44 26.53 17.84 6.84
CA LEU A 44 26.31 19.26 6.62
C LEU A 44 25.46 19.76 7.79
N ALA A 45 26.08 20.49 8.72
CA ALA A 45 25.34 21.36 9.62
C ALA A 45 24.51 22.30 8.74
N PRO A 46 23.24 22.58 9.09
CA PRO A 46 22.49 23.60 8.38
C PRO A 46 23.32 24.89 8.39
N LEU A 47 23.40 25.56 7.25
CA LEU A 47 23.89 26.94 7.21
C LEU A 47 23.12 27.70 8.30
N PRO A 48 23.80 28.41 9.21
CA PRO A 48 23.07 29.21 10.19
C PRO A 48 22.19 30.16 9.38
N ALA A 49 20.89 30.12 9.65
CA ALA A 49 19.97 31.12 9.10
C ALA A 49 20.60 32.48 9.41
N ALA A 50 20.78 33.30 8.38
CA ALA A 50 21.13 34.69 8.61
C ALA A 50 20.05 35.25 9.52
N ALA A 51 20.43 35.65 10.73
CA ALA A 51 19.52 36.30 11.67
C ALA A 51 19.25 37.70 11.12
N ASP A 52 18.33 37.76 10.16
CA ASP A 52 17.98 38.99 9.48
C ASP A 52 17.28 39.93 10.46
N GLU A 53 17.60 41.22 10.39
CA GLU A 53 17.20 42.15 11.43
C GLU A 53 15.68 42.38 11.42
N ALA A 54 15.02 41.85 12.46
CA ALA A 54 13.77 42.36 12.98
C ALA A 54 12.64 42.58 11.95
N SER A 55 12.09 41.49 11.40
CA SER A 55 10.66 41.49 11.06
C SER A 55 9.84 41.38 12.35
N PRO A 56 8.71 42.11 12.50
CA PRO A 56 7.82 41.91 13.63
C PRO A 56 7.19 40.51 13.53
N GLY A 57 7.34 39.70 14.58
CA GLY A 57 6.73 38.38 14.63
C GLY A 57 5.24 38.45 15.00
N ALA A 58 4.54 37.30 14.94
CA ALA A 58 3.13 37.23 15.28
C ALA A 58 2.80 36.02 16.18
N VAL A 59 1.67 36.08 16.87
CA VAL A 59 1.11 34.99 17.69
C VAL A 59 -0.30 34.67 17.21
N LEU A 60 -0.62 33.38 17.10
CA LEU A 60 -1.98 32.88 16.88
C LEU A 60 -2.62 32.64 18.26
N VAL A 61 -3.74 33.31 18.53
CA VAL A 61 -4.43 33.28 19.83
C VAL A 61 -5.85 32.79 19.64
N SER A 62 -6.22 31.75 20.38
CA SER A 62 -7.55 31.15 20.39
C SER A 62 -8.22 31.42 21.74
N LEU A 63 -9.38 32.07 21.73
CA LEU A 63 -10.09 32.55 22.91
C LEU A 63 -11.35 31.76 23.23
N THR A 64 -11.75 31.76 24.51
CA THR A 64 -13.08 31.31 24.94
C THR A 64 -14.13 32.40 24.68
N PRO A 65 -15.42 32.04 24.53
CA PRO A 65 -16.50 33.02 24.34
C PRO A 65 -16.71 34.00 25.52
N GLU A 66 -16.07 33.72 26.66
CA GLU A 66 -16.17 34.50 27.90
C GLU A 66 -15.07 35.57 28.02
N PHE A 67 -14.08 35.58 27.11
CA PHE A 67 -13.09 36.64 27.02
C PHE A 67 -13.77 37.95 26.59
N GLY A 68 -13.34 39.08 27.18
CA GLY A 68 -14.01 40.38 27.03
C GLY A 68 -13.82 41.05 25.65
N ALA A 69 -13.70 42.38 25.63
CA ALA A 69 -13.38 43.10 24.40
C ALA A 69 -11.99 42.69 23.88
N VAL A 70 -11.97 41.79 22.89
CA VAL A 70 -10.77 41.03 22.48
C VAL A 70 -9.52 41.88 22.25
N PRO A 71 -9.55 43.02 21.53
CA PRO A 71 -8.34 43.82 21.28
C PRO A 71 -7.74 44.45 22.55
N GLU A 72 -8.59 44.85 23.50
CA GLU A 72 -8.17 45.53 24.73
C GLU A 72 -7.49 44.54 25.69
N GLY A 73 -8.09 43.36 25.88
CA GLY A 73 -7.52 42.32 26.75
C GLY A 73 -6.17 41.77 26.26
N ILE A 74 -6.01 41.58 24.95
CA ILE A 74 -4.74 41.09 24.38
C ILE A 74 -3.62 42.14 24.50
N THR A 75 -3.93 43.42 24.23
CA THR A 75 -2.92 44.50 24.27
C THR A 75 -2.52 44.87 25.70
N GLU A 76 -3.44 44.79 26.67
CA GLU A 76 -3.10 44.91 28.10
C GLU A 76 -2.16 43.78 28.55
N LEU A 77 -2.44 42.52 28.18
CA LEU A 77 -1.61 41.37 28.53
C LEU A 77 -0.19 41.46 27.94
N LEU A 78 -0.03 41.93 26.71
CA LEU A 78 1.28 42.13 26.08
C LEU A 78 2.02 43.38 26.60
N GLY A 79 1.35 44.27 27.34
CA GLY A 79 1.92 45.54 27.81
C GLY A 79 2.29 46.52 26.69
N ALA A 80 1.83 46.27 25.46
CA ALA A 80 2.19 47.02 24.27
C ALA A 80 1.06 46.97 23.21
N PRO A 81 0.91 48.01 22.37
CA PRO A 81 -0.08 47.99 21.29
C PRO A 81 0.30 46.96 20.23
N ALA A 82 -0.60 46.02 19.95
CA ALA A 82 -0.47 44.97 18.95
C ALA A 82 -1.68 45.00 18.02
N ALA A 83 -1.50 44.71 16.73
CA ALA A 83 -2.62 44.61 15.81
C ALA A 83 -3.27 43.24 15.96
N VAL A 84 -4.59 43.20 16.18
CA VAL A 84 -5.34 41.96 16.39
C VAL A 84 -6.28 41.76 15.20
N VAL A 85 -6.01 40.73 14.39
CA VAL A 85 -6.71 40.43 13.14
C VAL A 85 -7.44 39.09 13.29
N PRO A 86 -8.78 39.02 13.06
CA PRO A 86 -9.49 37.74 13.04
C PRO A 86 -8.95 36.78 11.98
N LEU A 87 -8.77 35.50 12.33
CA LEU A 87 -8.21 34.46 11.45
C LEU A 87 -9.23 33.42 10.96
N GLY A 88 -10.52 33.65 11.18
CA GLY A 88 -11.58 32.77 10.70
C GLY A 88 -12.69 32.56 11.74
N PRO A 89 -12.92 31.32 12.22
CA PRO A 89 -13.99 31.02 13.17
C PRO A 89 -13.89 31.87 14.45
N ALA A 90 -15.06 32.17 15.02
CA ALA A 90 -15.20 33.03 16.20
C ALA A 90 -14.26 32.59 17.34
N GLY A 91 -13.33 33.48 17.71
CA GLY A 91 -12.36 33.25 18.78
C GLY A 91 -10.91 33.06 18.34
N LEU A 92 -10.60 32.90 17.04
CA LEU A 92 -9.22 32.76 16.56
C LEU A 92 -8.69 34.06 15.93
N TYR A 93 -7.51 34.50 16.38
CA TYR A 93 -6.90 35.78 15.99
C TYR A 93 -5.40 35.64 15.72
N ARG A 94 -4.90 36.42 14.76
CA ARG A 94 -3.49 36.77 14.61
C ARG A 94 -3.22 38.03 15.43
N VAL A 95 -2.12 38.04 16.15
CA VAL A 95 -1.64 39.20 16.92
C VAL A 95 -0.27 39.57 16.38
N ASP A 96 -0.18 40.65 15.60
CA ASP A 96 1.09 41.18 15.10
C ASP A 96 1.80 41.91 16.25
N LEU A 97 2.99 41.43 16.61
CA LEU A 97 3.75 41.94 17.74
C LEU A 97 4.56 43.18 17.35
N PRO A 98 4.76 44.13 18.28
CA PRO A 98 5.81 45.12 18.19
C PRO A 98 7.21 44.54 17.92
N LEU A 99 8.03 45.35 17.25
CA LEU A 99 9.42 45.04 16.96
C LEU A 99 10.22 44.70 18.22
N GLY A 100 10.93 43.57 18.19
CA GLY A 100 11.77 43.12 19.31
C GLY A 100 11.04 42.36 20.43
N ILE A 101 9.73 42.11 20.31
CA ILE A 101 9.04 41.12 21.14
C ILE A 101 9.23 39.73 20.52
N ASP A 102 9.73 38.79 21.32
CA ASP A 102 9.91 37.40 20.91
C ASP A 102 8.56 36.66 20.83
N PRO A 103 8.20 36.03 19.68
CA PRO A 103 6.92 35.35 19.52
C PRO A 103 6.71 34.14 20.42
N ASP A 104 7.77 33.39 20.72
CA ASP A 104 7.71 32.22 21.61
C ASP A 104 7.40 32.67 23.05
N ALA A 105 8.08 33.71 23.55
CA ALA A 105 7.79 34.32 24.85
C ALA A 105 6.39 34.95 24.92
N ALA A 106 5.96 35.68 23.89
CA ALA A 106 4.63 36.29 23.83
C ALA A 106 3.51 35.23 23.81
N ALA A 107 3.68 34.15 23.04
CA ALA A 107 2.76 33.02 23.04
C ALA A 107 2.70 32.33 24.40
N ALA A 108 3.85 32.08 25.04
CA ALA A 108 3.90 31.49 26.38
C ALA A 108 3.20 32.36 27.44
N GLN A 109 3.36 33.68 27.38
CA GLN A 109 2.67 34.62 28.26
C GLN A 109 1.16 34.60 28.05
N LEU A 110 0.70 34.78 26.80
CA LEU A 110 -0.72 34.78 26.44
C LEU A 110 -1.41 33.47 26.79
N ALA A 111 -0.74 32.32 26.64
CA ALA A 111 -1.28 31.00 26.99
C ALA A 111 -1.59 30.83 28.49
N THR A 112 -1.10 31.71 29.38
CA THR A 112 -1.43 31.69 30.82
C THR A 112 -2.65 32.54 31.20
N ALA A 113 -3.16 33.35 30.28
CA ALA A 113 -4.21 34.31 30.60
C ALA A 113 -5.60 33.65 30.71
N PRO A 114 -6.42 34.01 31.72
CA PRO A 114 -7.78 33.48 31.85
C PRO A 114 -8.63 33.71 30.60
N GLY A 115 -9.19 32.64 30.04
CA GLY A 115 -10.01 32.69 28.83
C GLY A 115 -9.25 32.60 27.51
N VAL A 116 -7.91 32.44 27.53
CA VAL A 116 -7.16 31.95 26.37
C VAL A 116 -7.22 30.42 26.36
N ARG A 117 -7.68 29.84 25.24
CA ARG A 117 -7.70 28.38 24.99
C ARG A 117 -6.31 27.87 24.61
N TYR A 118 -5.63 28.60 23.74
CA TYR A 118 -4.21 28.45 23.43
C TYR A 118 -3.64 29.71 22.79
N ALA A 119 -2.32 29.86 22.89
CA ALA A 119 -1.54 30.76 22.07
C ALA A 119 -0.31 30.01 21.54
N GLU A 120 0.10 30.29 20.32
CA GLU A 120 1.26 29.69 19.64
C GLU A 120 1.91 30.69 18.67
N PRO A 121 3.24 30.69 18.48
CA PRO A 121 3.90 31.60 17.56
C PRO A 121 3.48 31.32 16.11
N ASP A 122 3.31 32.36 15.30
CA ASP A 122 3.18 32.20 13.85
C ASP A 122 4.53 31.78 13.27
N ARG A 123 4.59 30.59 12.67
CA ARG A 123 5.82 30.02 12.12
C ARG A 123 5.87 30.25 10.61
N PRO A 124 7.03 30.63 10.04
CA PRO A 124 7.20 30.67 8.59
C PRO A 124 7.15 29.26 8.02
N ILE A 125 6.58 29.14 6.82
CA ILE A 125 6.46 27.89 6.06
C ILE A 125 7.02 28.16 4.67
N ALA A 126 7.96 27.34 4.23
CA ALA A 126 8.46 27.38 2.85
C ALA A 126 8.01 26.13 2.12
N ALA A 127 7.30 26.28 1.00
CA ALA A 127 7.13 25.14 0.10
C ALA A 127 8.49 24.82 -0.55
N PRO A 128 8.82 23.53 -0.78
CA PRO A 128 10.12 23.14 -1.31
C PRO A 128 10.24 23.41 -2.83
N LEU A 129 10.21 24.68 -3.24
CA LEU A 129 10.64 25.14 -4.57
C LEU A 129 12.17 25.07 -4.68
N SER A 130 12.75 23.89 -4.53
CA SER A 130 14.16 23.72 -4.90
C SER A 130 14.26 23.73 -6.44
N PRO A 131 15.11 24.59 -7.05
CA PRO A 131 15.33 24.56 -8.50
C PRO A 131 15.89 23.20 -8.99
N ALA A 132 16.42 22.38 -8.07
CA ALA A 132 16.86 21.03 -8.33
C ALA A 132 15.72 19.99 -8.46
N ALA A 133 14.50 20.30 -8.01
CA ALA A 133 13.31 19.47 -8.24
C ALA A 133 12.56 19.85 -9.53
N LEU A 134 12.76 21.08 -10.01
CA LEU A 134 12.21 21.62 -11.26
C LEU A 134 13.21 21.50 -12.43
N LEU A 135 14.09 20.50 -12.41
CA LEU A 135 15.16 20.36 -13.41
C LEU A 135 14.59 20.17 -14.82
N GLU A 136 15.12 20.98 -15.75
CA GLU A 136 14.80 20.98 -17.18
C GLU A 136 14.80 19.55 -17.77
N ASN A 137 13.64 19.08 -18.24
CA ASN A 137 13.55 17.97 -19.18
C ASN A 137 12.58 18.33 -20.31
N GLY A 138 13.10 18.27 -21.53
CA GLY A 138 12.56 18.96 -22.72
C GLY A 138 11.29 18.41 -23.37
N ASP A 139 10.99 18.98 -24.53
CA ASP A 139 9.76 18.83 -25.32
C ASP A 139 9.20 17.40 -25.45
N THR A 140 8.31 17.04 -24.52
CA THR A 140 7.25 16.05 -24.77
C THR A 140 6.05 16.36 -23.87
N PRO A 141 4.91 16.83 -24.41
CA PRO A 141 3.66 16.89 -23.65
C PRO A 141 3.20 15.46 -23.37
N GLY A 142 3.44 15.01 -22.13
CA GLY A 142 3.08 13.67 -21.68
C GLY A 142 1.85 13.74 -20.78
N ASP A 143 0.66 13.51 -21.32
CA ASP A 143 -0.57 13.32 -20.56
C ASP A 143 -0.63 11.96 -19.82
N TRP A 144 0.52 11.29 -19.70
CA TRP A 144 0.67 9.93 -19.16
C TRP A 144 0.00 9.77 -17.79
N GLY A 145 0.11 10.78 -16.92
CA GLY A 145 -0.46 10.74 -15.58
C GLY A 145 -1.98 10.63 -15.60
N LEU A 146 -2.64 11.38 -16.49
CA LEU A 146 -4.10 11.38 -16.66
C LEU A 146 -4.59 10.01 -17.17
N TRP A 147 -3.87 9.43 -18.14
CA TRP A 147 -4.15 8.07 -18.62
C TRP A 147 -3.89 7.01 -17.55
N ARG A 148 -2.79 7.12 -16.79
CA ARG A 148 -2.44 6.15 -15.73
C ARG A 148 -3.49 6.10 -14.62
N VAL A 149 -4.07 7.25 -14.26
CA VAL A 149 -5.14 7.31 -13.24
C VAL A 149 -6.55 7.12 -13.84
N GLY A 150 -6.70 6.86 -15.14
CA GLY A 150 -8.01 6.61 -15.76
C GLY A 150 -8.93 7.84 -15.88
N ALA A 151 -8.39 9.06 -15.85
CA ALA A 151 -9.20 10.29 -15.98
C ALA A 151 -10.05 10.33 -17.27
N PRO A 152 -9.58 9.87 -18.45
CA PRO A 152 -10.41 9.83 -19.66
C PRO A 152 -11.66 8.93 -19.59
N ASP A 153 -11.70 7.95 -18.68
CA ASP A 153 -12.92 7.16 -18.46
C ASP A 153 -13.93 7.94 -17.61
N ALA A 154 -13.47 8.70 -16.62
CA ALA A 154 -14.31 9.59 -15.82
C ALA A 154 -14.91 10.74 -16.66
N TRP A 155 -14.16 11.29 -17.63
CA TRP A 155 -14.66 12.35 -18.53
C TRP A 155 -15.83 11.93 -19.42
N ARG A 156 -16.12 10.62 -19.55
CA ARG A 156 -17.34 10.14 -20.21
C ARG A 156 -18.61 10.32 -19.36
N VAL A 157 -18.43 10.59 -18.06
CA VAL A 157 -19.49 10.79 -17.07
C VAL A 157 -19.60 12.27 -16.68
N THR A 158 -18.48 12.88 -16.28
CA THR A 158 -18.43 14.27 -15.81
C THR A 158 -17.05 14.87 -16.07
N ASP A 159 -16.97 16.19 -16.26
CA ASP A 159 -15.73 16.94 -16.30
C ASP A 159 -15.40 17.62 -14.95
N GLY A 160 -16.28 17.50 -13.94
CA GLY A 160 -16.11 18.10 -12.62
C GLY A 160 -16.86 19.42 -12.43
N ALA A 161 -17.55 19.94 -13.45
CA ALA A 161 -18.42 21.10 -13.27
C ALA A 161 -19.63 20.76 -12.37
N PRO A 162 -20.11 21.66 -11.48
CA PRO A 162 -19.62 23.02 -11.23
C PRO A 162 -18.74 23.12 -9.96
N VAL A 163 -17.98 22.08 -9.62
CA VAL A 163 -17.30 22.00 -8.31
C VAL A 163 -16.20 23.05 -8.16
N ILE A 164 -16.18 23.73 -7.02
CA ILE A 164 -15.15 24.72 -6.67
C ILE A 164 -14.02 24.02 -5.91
N VAL A 165 -12.81 24.08 -6.47
CA VAL A 165 -11.56 23.61 -5.84
C VAL A 165 -10.71 24.83 -5.48
N ALA A 166 -10.42 25.01 -4.19
CA ALA A 166 -9.50 26.04 -3.74
C ALA A 166 -8.05 25.57 -3.86
N VAL A 167 -7.21 26.44 -4.42
CA VAL A 167 -5.76 26.22 -4.56
C VAL A 167 -5.06 27.17 -3.60
N LEU A 168 -4.58 26.60 -2.48
CA LEU A 168 -3.85 27.30 -1.43
C LEU A 168 -2.35 27.23 -1.75
N ASP A 169 -1.84 28.27 -2.42
CA ASP A 169 -0.51 28.22 -3.05
C ASP A 169 0.08 29.64 -3.30
N THR A 170 0.95 29.82 -4.31
CA THR A 170 1.55 31.09 -4.73
C THR A 170 0.61 32.03 -5.49
N GLY A 171 -0.66 31.65 -5.68
CA GLY A 171 -1.63 32.33 -6.55
C GLY A 171 -1.82 31.57 -7.87
N VAL A 172 -2.70 32.06 -8.75
CA VAL A 172 -2.97 31.40 -10.06
C VAL A 172 -3.03 32.47 -11.14
N SER A 173 -2.47 32.20 -12.33
CA SER A 173 -2.65 33.06 -13.51
C SER A 173 -4.07 32.89 -14.09
N PRO A 174 -4.99 33.86 -13.96
CA PRO A 174 -6.36 33.73 -14.45
C PRO A 174 -6.43 33.84 -15.98
N ASP A 175 -5.41 34.45 -16.60
CA ASP A 175 -5.32 34.73 -18.03
C ASP A 175 -4.58 33.61 -18.80
N HIS A 176 -4.17 32.53 -18.12
CA HIS A 176 -3.57 31.37 -18.77
C HIS A 176 -4.58 30.71 -19.72
N PRO A 177 -4.28 30.47 -21.02
CA PRO A 177 -5.26 30.00 -22.00
C PRO A 177 -6.09 28.79 -21.56
N ASP A 178 -5.45 27.81 -20.90
CA ASP A 178 -6.12 26.58 -20.42
C ASP A 178 -6.92 26.76 -19.12
N LEU A 179 -6.70 27.83 -18.36
CA LEU A 179 -7.42 28.14 -17.11
C LEU A 179 -8.45 29.30 -17.28
N ALA A 180 -8.30 30.09 -18.34
CA ALA A 180 -9.11 31.28 -18.61
C ALA A 180 -10.62 30.97 -18.62
N GLY A 181 -11.36 31.66 -17.74
CA GLY A 181 -12.79 31.46 -17.50
C GLY A 181 -13.15 30.43 -16.41
N ARG A 182 -12.17 29.78 -15.77
CA ARG A 182 -12.38 28.88 -14.61
C ARG A 182 -11.83 29.42 -13.29
N VAL A 183 -10.86 30.33 -13.35
CA VAL A 183 -10.26 30.96 -12.15
C VAL A 183 -11.23 32.04 -11.64
N LEU A 184 -11.71 31.85 -10.42
CA LEU A 184 -12.59 32.76 -9.69
C LEU A 184 -11.79 33.95 -9.10
N PRO A 185 -12.45 35.05 -8.73
CA PRO A 185 -11.86 36.04 -7.82
C PRO A 185 -11.44 35.36 -6.51
N GLY A 186 -10.25 35.67 -6.03
CA GLY A 186 -9.68 35.07 -4.83
C GLY A 186 -9.12 36.10 -3.85
N TRP A 187 -8.26 35.64 -2.94
CA TRP A 187 -7.61 36.50 -1.95
C TRP A 187 -6.13 36.19 -1.79
N ASN A 188 -5.36 37.24 -1.48
CA ASN A 188 -3.94 37.21 -1.21
C ASN A 188 -3.71 37.57 0.27
N PHE A 189 -3.33 36.55 1.05
CA PHE A 189 -3.02 36.64 2.48
C PHE A 189 -1.60 37.11 2.78
N VAL A 190 -0.71 37.11 1.78
CA VAL A 190 0.64 37.68 1.88
C VAL A 190 0.57 39.21 1.94
N ASP A 191 -0.17 39.80 0.99
CA ASP A 191 -0.25 41.26 0.81
C ASP A 191 -1.60 41.87 1.26
N GLY A 192 -2.48 41.06 1.85
CA GLY A 192 -3.75 41.49 2.46
C GLY A 192 -4.77 42.11 1.49
N ASN A 193 -4.88 41.59 0.26
CA ASN A 193 -5.73 42.17 -0.78
C ASN A 193 -6.32 41.12 -1.76
N ALA A 194 -7.10 41.56 -2.75
CA ALA A 194 -7.80 40.68 -3.69
C ALA A 194 -6.99 40.23 -4.93
N ASP A 195 -5.71 40.61 -5.05
CA ASP A 195 -4.86 40.21 -6.19
C ASP A 195 -4.18 38.87 -5.92
N ALA A 196 -4.95 37.79 -6.11
CA ALA A 196 -4.50 36.40 -5.96
C ALA A 196 -3.79 35.83 -7.21
N ARG A 197 -3.23 36.71 -8.05
CA ARG A 197 -2.41 36.31 -9.20
C ARG A 197 -1.13 35.61 -8.75
N ASP A 198 -0.68 34.67 -9.57
CA ASP A 198 0.60 34.00 -9.34
C ASP A 198 1.76 34.95 -9.64
N ASP A 199 2.77 34.97 -8.76
CA ASP A 199 4.05 35.64 -8.96
C ASP A 199 5.27 34.72 -8.81
N ALA A 200 5.04 33.39 -8.76
CA ALA A 200 6.07 32.35 -8.68
C ALA A 200 5.92 31.22 -9.73
N GLY A 201 4.69 30.89 -10.12
CA GLY A 201 4.33 29.87 -11.13
C GLY A 201 3.77 28.55 -10.58
N HIS A 202 4.05 28.22 -9.31
CA HIS A 202 3.70 26.92 -8.72
C HIS A 202 2.19 26.72 -8.54
N GLY A 203 1.46 27.72 -8.05
CA GLY A 203 0.01 27.62 -7.94
C GLY A 203 -0.69 27.54 -9.30
N THR A 204 -0.14 28.16 -10.34
CA THR A 204 -0.60 27.97 -11.74
C THR A 204 -0.37 26.52 -12.21
N PHE A 205 0.77 25.90 -11.85
CA PHE A 205 1.06 24.49 -12.15
C PHE A 205 0.08 23.53 -11.46
N VAL A 206 -0.19 23.75 -10.17
CA VAL A 206 -1.17 22.99 -9.38
C VAL A 206 -2.58 23.14 -9.96
N ALA A 207 -2.99 24.38 -10.30
CA ALA A 207 -4.31 24.65 -10.89
C ALA A 207 -4.51 23.97 -12.26
N GLY A 208 -3.47 23.88 -13.08
CA GLY A 208 -3.50 23.16 -14.36
C GLY A 208 -3.78 21.67 -14.23
N ILE A 209 -3.14 20.99 -13.27
CA ILE A 209 -3.35 19.55 -13.02
C ILE A 209 -4.80 19.29 -12.55
N ILE A 210 -5.41 20.24 -11.84
CA ILE A 210 -6.81 20.14 -11.42
C ILE A 210 -7.75 20.42 -12.60
N ALA A 211 -7.67 21.60 -13.22
CA ALA A 211 -8.75 22.13 -14.09
C ALA A 211 -8.28 22.68 -15.46
N GLY A 212 -7.09 22.27 -15.93
CA GLY A 212 -6.62 22.57 -17.28
C GLY A 212 -7.63 22.17 -18.36
N ARG A 213 -7.83 23.01 -19.38
CA ARG A 213 -8.87 22.83 -20.40
C ARG A 213 -8.74 21.49 -21.13
N ALA A 214 -9.84 20.75 -21.25
CA ALA A 214 -9.94 19.60 -22.14
C ALA A 214 -9.62 20.02 -23.60
N GLY A 215 -8.64 19.38 -24.21
CA GLY A 215 -8.12 19.77 -25.54
C GLY A 215 -7.23 21.01 -25.56
N GLY A 216 -6.81 21.51 -24.38
CA GLY A 216 -5.75 22.50 -24.22
C GLY A 216 -4.34 21.90 -24.39
N GLY A 217 -3.31 22.67 -24.03
CA GLY A 217 -1.92 22.19 -24.02
C GLY A 217 -1.59 21.31 -22.81
N ALA A 218 -2.29 21.49 -21.69
CA ALA A 218 -2.23 20.63 -20.51
C ALA A 218 -3.64 20.48 -19.88
N PRO A 219 -4.41 19.44 -20.23
CA PRO A 219 -5.69 19.15 -19.59
C PRO A 219 -5.50 18.73 -18.11
N GLY A 220 -6.45 19.11 -17.25
CA GLY A 220 -6.48 18.68 -15.85
C GLY A 220 -7.35 17.44 -15.62
N VAL A 221 -7.33 16.88 -14.40
CA VAL A 221 -8.17 15.73 -14.02
C VAL A 221 -9.66 16.09 -14.03
N ALA A 222 -10.03 17.32 -13.65
CA ALA A 222 -11.39 17.83 -13.65
C ALA A 222 -11.52 19.11 -14.54
N PRO A 223 -11.52 18.98 -15.88
CA PRO A 223 -11.54 20.12 -16.82
C PRO A 223 -12.77 21.05 -16.75
N GLY A 224 -13.80 20.71 -15.98
CA GLY A 224 -14.99 21.52 -15.72
C GLY A 224 -15.01 22.22 -14.37
N ALA A 225 -14.10 21.87 -13.45
CA ALA A 225 -14.04 22.46 -12.12
C ALA A 225 -13.66 23.95 -12.16
N GLN A 226 -14.13 24.71 -11.17
CA GLN A 226 -13.72 26.09 -10.94
C GLN A 226 -12.55 26.13 -9.95
N ILE A 227 -11.60 27.04 -10.18
CA ILE A 227 -10.44 27.24 -9.30
C ILE A 227 -10.66 28.50 -8.47
N LEU A 228 -10.66 28.37 -7.15
CA LEU A 228 -10.60 29.51 -6.22
C LEU A 228 -9.12 29.73 -5.82
N PRO A 229 -8.43 30.77 -6.33
CA PRO A 229 -7.05 31.02 -5.98
C PRO A 229 -6.95 31.65 -4.59
N VAL A 230 -6.18 31.03 -3.70
CA VAL A 230 -5.95 31.52 -2.35
C VAL A 230 -4.45 31.65 -2.15
N LYS A 231 -3.91 32.85 -2.39
CA LYS A 231 -2.48 33.11 -2.34
C LYS A 231 -2.04 33.22 -0.88
N ILE A 232 -1.39 32.16 -0.40
CA ILE A 232 -0.86 32.03 0.97
C ILE A 232 0.67 32.05 1.01
N LEU A 233 1.32 31.86 -0.16
CA LEU A 233 2.77 31.91 -0.35
C LEU A 233 3.18 33.10 -1.23
N ASN A 234 4.33 33.71 -0.94
CA ASN A 234 4.93 34.78 -1.73
C ASN A 234 5.70 34.24 -2.97
N ARG A 235 6.39 35.12 -3.71
CA ARG A 235 7.22 34.74 -4.88
C ARG A 235 8.31 33.72 -4.60
N ASP A 236 8.85 33.72 -3.38
CA ASP A 236 9.89 32.81 -2.92
C ASP A 236 9.28 31.52 -2.33
N ALA A 237 7.97 31.34 -2.51
CA ALA A 237 7.11 30.31 -1.93
C ALA A 237 7.17 30.19 -0.39
N VAL A 238 7.37 31.33 0.28
CA VAL A 238 7.30 31.46 1.73
C VAL A 238 5.95 32.06 2.15
N GLY A 239 5.33 31.46 3.14
CA GLY A 239 4.15 31.97 3.86
C GLY A 239 4.30 31.78 5.37
N SER A 240 3.19 31.81 6.10
CA SER A 240 3.16 31.51 7.53
C SER A 240 1.95 30.67 7.95
N THR A 241 1.98 30.09 9.14
CA THR A 241 0.85 29.32 9.70
C THR A 241 -0.44 30.14 9.70
N ALA A 242 -0.38 31.45 9.99
CA ALA A 242 -1.51 32.36 9.87
C ALA A 242 -2.12 32.39 8.45
N ASN A 243 -1.28 32.42 7.40
CA ASN A 243 -1.75 32.44 6.01
C ASN A 243 -2.47 31.14 5.66
N PHE A 244 -1.95 29.99 6.07
CA PHE A 244 -2.61 28.68 5.86
C PHE A 244 -3.96 28.63 6.58
N VAL A 245 -4.01 29.02 7.86
CA VAL A 245 -5.24 29.05 8.66
C VAL A 245 -6.29 29.95 8.03
N ALA A 246 -5.94 31.20 7.69
CA ALA A 246 -6.85 32.14 7.06
C ALA A 246 -7.30 31.66 5.67
N GLY A 247 -6.39 31.08 4.89
CA GLY A 247 -6.68 30.54 3.57
C GLY A 247 -7.65 29.36 3.58
N ILE A 248 -7.51 28.43 4.55
CA ILE A 248 -8.42 27.30 4.70
C ILE A 248 -9.82 27.81 5.02
N VAL A 249 -9.96 28.70 6.00
CA VAL A 249 -11.27 29.25 6.39
C VAL A 249 -11.89 30.06 5.26
N TYR A 250 -11.10 30.90 4.59
CA TYR A 250 -11.54 31.66 3.42
C TYR A 250 -12.08 30.76 2.31
N ALA A 251 -11.38 29.67 1.97
CA ALA A 251 -11.83 28.73 0.96
C ALA A 251 -13.19 28.11 1.30
N VAL A 252 -13.36 27.64 2.53
CA VAL A 252 -14.63 27.08 3.03
C VAL A 252 -15.75 28.13 2.98
N ASP A 253 -15.50 29.34 3.47
CA ASP A 253 -16.49 30.42 3.55
C ASP A 253 -16.88 30.97 2.16
N HIS A 254 -16.04 30.77 1.15
CA HIS A 254 -16.29 31.12 -0.26
C HIS A 254 -16.80 29.91 -1.09
N GLY A 255 -17.23 28.84 -0.42
CA GLY A 255 -17.94 27.73 -1.06
C GLY A 255 -17.07 26.70 -1.76
N ALA A 256 -15.76 26.66 -1.48
CA ALA A 256 -14.91 25.58 -1.97
C ALA A 256 -15.36 24.24 -1.36
N GLN A 257 -15.50 23.22 -2.20
CA GLN A 257 -15.90 21.86 -1.80
C GLN A 257 -14.67 20.94 -1.69
N VAL A 258 -13.57 21.32 -2.35
CA VAL A 258 -12.26 20.69 -2.23
C VAL A 258 -11.21 21.77 -1.96
N ILE A 259 -10.24 21.50 -1.08
CA ILE A 259 -9.09 22.34 -0.78
C ILE A 259 -7.82 21.55 -1.13
N ASN A 260 -7.01 22.06 -2.06
CA ASN A 260 -5.70 21.53 -2.39
C ASN A 260 -4.61 22.34 -1.68
N ILE A 261 -3.76 21.67 -0.89
CA ILE A 261 -2.60 22.27 -0.23
C ILE A 261 -1.33 21.55 -0.69
N SER A 262 -0.68 22.08 -1.73
CA SER A 262 0.56 21.52 -2.29
C SER A 262 1.83 22.00 -1.56
N ALA A 263 1.68 22.45 -0.31
CA ALA A 263 2.75 22.96 0.55
C ALA A 263 2.65 22.34 1.96
N ASN A 264 3.81 22.20 2.62
CA ASN A 264 3.96 21.44 3.87
C ASN A 264 5.11 22.03 4.71
N GLY A 265 5.45 21.41 5.84
CA GLY A 265 6.50 21.89 6.76
C GLY A 265 5.98 22.46 8.09
N ILE A 266 4.68 22.39 8.36
CA ILE A 266 4.14 22.69 9.69
C ILE A 266 4.41 21.47 10.58
N MET A 267 5.05 21.67 11.74
CA MET A 267 5.42 20.58 12.65
C MET A 267 4.43 20.34 13.80
N ASP A 268 3.80 21.39 14.33
CA ASP A 268 2.71 21.33 15.31
C ASP A 268 1.98 22.69 15.32
N SER A 269 0.66 22.71 15.18
CA SER A 269 -0.16 23.93 15.26
C SER A 269 -1.62 23.59 15.56
N ARG A 270 -2.11 24.07 16.70
CA ARG A 270 -3.52 23.91 17.09
C ARG A 270 -4.44 24.79 16.23
N ALA A 271 -3.95 25.94 15.77
CA ALA A 271 -4.68 26.80 14.84
C ALA A 271 -4.91 26.10 13.49
N LEU A 272 -3.91 25.41 12.95
CA LEU A 272 -4.05 24.60 11.73
C LEU A 272 -5.08 23.47 11.94
N PHE A 273 -4.98 22.72 13.04
CA PHE A 273 -5.90 21.62 13.31
C PHE A 273 -7.35 22.09 13.49
N ASP A 274 -7.56 23.25 14.14
CA ASP A 274 -8.89 23.87 14.23
C ASP A 274 -9.43 24.32 12.86
N ALA A 275 -8.57 24.84 11.96
CA ALA A 275 -8.98 25.22 10.61
C ALA A 275 -9.29 24.01 9.70
N LEU A 276 -8.52 22.92 9.79
CA LEU A 276 -8.78 21.68 9.07
C LEU A 276 -10.06 21.00 9.57
N ARG A 277 -10.29 21.02 10.88
CA ARG A 277 -11.54 20.56 11.50
C ARG A 277 -12.74 21.43 11.07
N TYR A 278 -12.57 22.75 10.97
CA TYR A 278 -13.60 23.68 10.47
C TYR A 278 -14.05 23.32 9.04
N ALA A 279 -13.12 22.90 8.18
CA ALA A 279 -13.39 22.44 6.82
C ALA A 279 -14.14 21.10 6.80
N GLU A 280 -13.67 20.09 7.54
CA GLU A 280 -14.34 18.78 7.67
C GLU A 280 -15.78 18.93 8.21
N GLU A 281 -15.98 19.72 9.27
CA GLU A 281 -17.29 20.02 9.87
C GLU A 281 -18.27 20.70 8.89
N ARG A 282 -17.76 21.32 7.81
CA ARG A 282 -18.54 21.98 6.76
C ARG A 282 -18.66 21.17 5.47
N GLY A 283 -18.17 19.94 5.46
CA GLY A 283 -18.27 19.05 4.31
C GLY A 283 -17.24 19.31 3.22
N VAL A 284 -16.13 19.99 3.52
CA VAL A 284 -15.07 20.30 2.55
C VAL A 284 -13.96 19.27 2.60
N VAL A 285 -13.63 18.67 1.46
CA VAL A 285 -12.54 17.70 1.31
C VAL A 285 -11.21 18.43 1.30
N VAL A 286 -10.26 18.05 2.16
CA VAL A 286 -8.90 18.61 2.14
C VAL A 286 -7.92 17.56 1.61
N VAL A 287 -7.05 17.97 0.71
CA VAL A 287 -6.02 17.14 0.06
C VAL A 287 -4.67 17.85 0.20
N ALA A 288 -3.61 17.13 0.60
CA ALA A 288 -2.29 17.71 0.78
C ALA A 288 -1.14 16.79 0.37
N SER A 289 -0.03 17.41 -0.04
CA SER A 289 1.21 16.70 -0.40
C SER A 289 1.99 16.23 0.84
N VAL A 290 2.48 14.99 0.83
CA VAL A 290 3.23 14.42 1.98
C VAL A 290 4.64 15.01 2.15
N GLY A 291 5.22 15.59 1.11
CA GLY A 291 6.56 16.18 1.12
C GLY A 291 7.58 15.39 0.28
N ASN A 292 8.67 16.08 -0.07
CA ASN A 292 9.70 15.58 -0.99
C ASN A 292 11.00 15.17 -0.26
N GLU A 293 10.89 14.78 1.00
CA GLU A 293 11.97 14.19 1.77
C GLU A 293 11.62 12.72 2.09
N PRO A 294 12.42 11.72 1.70
CA PRO A 294 12.10 10.31 1.90
C PRO A 294 12.37 9.90 3.35
N ASN A 295 11.53 10.37 4.26
CA ASN A 295 11.61 10.11 5.69
C ASN A 295 10.23 9.80 6.28
N GLY A 296 10.24 9.17 7.47
CA GLY A 296 9.05 8.78 8.22
C GLY A 296 8.44 9.87 9.12
N ARG A 297 8.75 11.15 8.89
CA ARG A 297 8.29 12.24 9.77
C ARG A 297 6.89 12.67 9.39
N TRP A 298 6.09 12.93 10.42
CA TRP A 298 4.76 13.51 10.28
C TRP A 298 4.92 14.93 9.73
N ASN A 299 4.24 15.21 8.62
CA ASN A 299 4.35 16.48 7.91
C ASN A 299 2.94 17.07 7.72
N TYR A 300 2.65 18.19 8.38
CA TYR A 300 1.31 18.79 8.33
C TYR A 300 1.21 19.83 7.21
N PRO A 301 0.04 19.96 6.55
CA PRO A 301 -1.26 19.41 6.93
C PRO A 301 -1.53 17.94 6.56
N ALA A 302 -0.72 17.31 5.69
CA ALA A 302 -0.99 15.97 5.19
C ALA A 302 -1.15 14.90 6.28
N ALA A 303 -0.36 14.94 7.35
CA ALA A 303 -0.44 13.96 8.43
C ALA A 303 -1.65 14.12 9.39
N VAL A 304 -2.64 14.98 9.09
CA VAL A 304 -3.90 15.06 9.83
C VAL A 304 -4.88 13.99 9.32
N PRO A 305 -5.46 13.10 10.15
CA PRO A 305 -6.28 11.96 9.69
C PRO A 305 -7.54 12.25 8.87
N THR A 306 -7.97 13.51 8.73
CA THR A 306 -9.09 13.92 7.86
C THR A 306 -8.64 14.52 6.52
N VAL A 307 -7.34 14.74 6.33
CA VAL A 307 -6.73 15.25 5.10
C VAL A 307 -6.27 14.07 4.25
N LEU A 308 -6.56 14.08 2.95
CA LEU A 308 -6.00 13.09 2.02
C LEU A 308 -4.52 13.35 1.80
N ALA A 309 -3.68 12.45 2.33
CA ALA A 309 -2.23 12.54 2.29
C ALA A 309 -1.64 11.87 1.02
N VAL A 310 -1.23 12.69 0.06
CA VAL A 310 -0.86 12.22 -1.29
C VAL A 310 0.65 12.14 -1.49
N GLY A 311 1.14 10.92 -1.71
CA GLY A 311 2.51 10.64 -2.17
C GLY A 311 2.66 10.64 -3.70
N ALA A 312 3.91 10.58 -4.18
CA ALA A 312 4.23 10.68 -5.60
C ALA A 312 4.54 9.31 -6.23
N SER A 313 4.08 9.08 -7.46
CA SER A 313 4.43 7.92 -8.29
C SER A 313 5.15 8.31 -9.59
N THR A 314 5.97 7.41 -10.12
CA THR A 314 6.69 7.53 -11.40
C THR A 314 5.84 7.02 -12.58
N PRO A 315 6.25 7.26 -13.85
CA PRO A 315 5.61 6.66 -15.02
C PRO A 315 5.55 5.12 -14.99
N GLU A 316 6.50 4.48 -14.31
CA GLU A 316 6.59 3.02 -14.10
C GLU A 316 5.69 2.50 -12.98
N ASP A 317 4.83 3.35 -12.40
CA ASP A 317 3.90 3.01 -11.30
C ASP A 317 4.59 2.67 -9.97
N GLN A 318 5.83 3.11 -9.80
CA GLN A 318 6.60 2.98 -8.56
C GLN A 318 6.44 4.22 -7.69
N VAL A 319 6.54 4.08 -6.36
CA VAL A 319 6.61 5.26 -5.47
C VAL A 319 7.91 6.02 -5.75
N ALA A 320 7.81 7.33 -5.95
CA ALA A 320 8.95 8.17 -6.27
C ALA A 320 9.94 8.23 -5.10
N SER A 321 11.25 8.12 -5.40
CA SER A 321 12.32 7.97 -4.40
C SER A 321 12.49 9.16 -3.45
N PHE A 322 11.90 10.31 -3.75
CA PHE A 322 11.85 11.49 -2.88
C PHE A 322 10.60 11.57 -2.01
N SER A 323 9.55 10.78 -2.27
CA SER A 323 8.28 10.88 -1.56
C SER A 323 8.46 10.55 -0.08
N ALA A 324 7.94 11.39 0.80
CA ALA A 324 7.78 11.04 2.20
C ALA A 324 6.87 9.79 2.34
N TYR A 325 7.08 9.04 3.42
CA TYR A 325 6.41 7.77 3.69
C TYR A 325 6.01 7.67 5.16
N GLY A 326 5.07 6.79 5.48
CA GLY A 326 4.63 6.52 6.85
C GLY A 326 3.18 6.05 6.89
N ALA A 327 2.70 5.69 8.08
CA ALA A 327 1.31 5.29 8.31
C ALA A 327 0.28 6.43 8.09
N PHE A 328 0.76 7.65 7.80
CA PHE A 328 -0.06 8.80 7.45
C PHE A 328 -0.25 8.97 5.93
N VAL A 329 0.38 8.15 5.07
CA VAL A 329 0.21 8.22 3.61
C VAL A 329 -1.06 7.46 3.21
N ASP A 330 -1.98 8.15 2.56
CA ASP A 330 -3.28 7.62 2.16
C ASP A 330 -3.21 6.89 0.82
N LEU A 331 -2.63 7.52 -0.19
CA LEU A 331 -2.48 6.97 -1.55
C LEU A 331 -1.38 7.73 -2.32
N VAL A 332 -0.97 7.20 -3.47
CA VAL A 332 -0.03 7.88 -4.39
C VAL A 332 -0.70 8.30 -5.69
N ALA A 333 -0.21 9.36 -6.31
CA ALA A 333 -0.66 9.82 -7.63
C ALA A 333 0.56 10.27 -8.47
N PRO A 334 0.43 10.44 -9.80
CA PRO A 334 1.52 10.87 -10.66
C PRO A 334 2.27 12.09 -10.10
N GLY A 335 3.59 12.00 -10.01
CA GLY A 335 4.42 13.03 -9.37
C GLY A 335 5.81 13.17 -9.95
N VAL A 336 6.09 12.55 -11.10
CA VAL A 336 7.36 12.65 -11.84
C VAL A 336 7.00 12.87 -13.30
N ASP A 337 7.74 13.74 -14.01
CA ASP A 337 7.50 14.07 -15.41
C ASP A 337 6.03 14.45 -15.70
N VAL A 338 5.45 15.30 -14.84
CA VAL A 338 4.07 15.81 -14.99
C VAL A 338 4.12 17.15 -15.72
N THR A 339 3.52 17.22 -16.91
CA THR A 339 3.33 18.48 -17.66
C THR A 339 2.07 19.21 -17.17
N SER A 340 2.19 20.51 -16.87
CA SER A 340 1.06 21.37 -16.52
C SER A 340 1.26 22.82 -16.99
N THR A 341 0.23 23.65 -16.84
CA THR A 341 0.26 25.09 -17.10
C THR A 341 1.28 25.80 -16.20
N TRP A 342 1.97 26.81 -16.70
CA TRP A 342 3.01 27.53 -15.95
C TRP A 342 2.88 29.03 -16.16
N TRP A 343 3.37 29.80 -15.20
CA TRP A 343 3.57 31.24 -15.32
C TRP A 343 4.97 31.60 -14.85
N SER A 344 5.70 32.44 -15.58
CA SER A 344 6.92 33.09 -15.06
C SER A 344 6.98 34.58 -15.41
N PRO A 345 7.76 35.39 -14.66
CA PRO A 345 7.97 36.79 -14.97
C PRO A 345 8.59 37.04 -16.36
N GLU A 346 9.43 36.11 -16.85
CA GLU A 346 10.17 36.23 -18.11
C GLU A 346 9.38 35.70 -19.31
N GLY A 347 8.58 34.64 -19.12
CA GLY A 347 7.87 33.94 -20.18
C GLY A 347 6.37 34.23 -20.25
N GLY A 348 5.77 34.75 -19.17
CA GLY A 348 4.33 34.83 -19.02
C GLY A 348 3.70 33.44 -18.93
N ASN A 349 2.53 33.26 -19.56
CA ASN A 349 1.80 32.00 -19.60
C ASN A 349 2.46 30.98 -20.55
N GLY A 350 2.73 29.77 -20.05
CA GLY A 350 3.35 28.67 -20.80
C GLY A 350 3.08 27.32 -20.15
N TYR A 351 3.98 26.36 -20.34
CA TYR A 351 3.88 25.02 -19.75
C TYR A 351 5.21 24.61 -19.14
N LEU A 352 5.17 23.78 -18.11
CA LEU A 352 6.34 23.20 -17.46
C LEU A 352 6.10 21.70 -17.26
N THR A 353 7.15 20.90 -17.43
CA THR A 353 7.20 19.49 -16.98
C THR A 353 8.05 19.43 -15.72
N ALA A 354 7.51 18.91 -14.63
CA ALA A 354 8.17 18.88 -13.32
C ALA A 354 7.77 17.65 -12.48
N GLY A 355 8.44 17.48 -11.33
CA GLY A 355 8.14 16.43 -10.36
C GLY A 355 8.08 16.93 -8.92
N GLY A 356 7.33 16.22 -8.08
CA GLY A 356 7.11 16.50 -6.66
C GLY A 356 5.77 15.97 -6.18
N THR A 357 5.63 15.71 -4.88
CA THR A 357 4.33 15.39 -4.25
C THR A 357 3.31 16.53 -4.37
N SER A 358 3.79 17.76 -4.59
CA SER A 358 2.98 18.93 -4.95
C SER A 358 2.28 18.81 -6.32
N ALA A 359 2.82 18.00 -7.24
CA ALA A 359 2.18 17.62 -8.50
C ALA A 359 1.15 16.49 -8.30
N SER A 360 1.30 15.66 -7.27
CA SER A 360 0.45 14.50 -7.02
C SER A 360 -0.85 14.86 -6.29
N ALA A 361 -0.80 15.73 -5.28
CA ALA A 361 -1.98 16.24 -4.58
C ALA A 361 -3.10 16.75 -5.53
N PRO A 362 -2.81 17.58 -6.56
CA PRO A 362 -3.86 18.07 -7.46
C PRO A 362 -4.55 17.00 -8.32
N PHE A 363 -3.92 15.84 -8.59
CA PHE A 363 -4.64 14.73 -9.23
C PHE A 363 -5.80 14.23 -8.35
N VAL A 364 -5.54 14.11 -7.05
CA VAL A 364 -6.52 13.64 -6.06
C VAL A 364 -7.58 14.71 -5.79
N SER A 365 -7.19 15.99 -5.76
CA SER A 365 -8.12 17.13 -5.68
C SER A 365 -9.07 17.18 -6.89
N GLY A 366 -8.57 16.95 -8.10
CA GLY A 366 -9.39 16.80 -9.30
C GLY A 366 -10.30 15.58 -9.24
N ALA A 367 -9.81 14.44 -8.74
CA ALA A 367 -10.64 13.26 -8.54
C ALA A 367 -11.81 13.52 -7.56
N ALA A 368 -11.52 14.13 -6.41
CA ALA A 368 -12.55 14.54 -5.45
C ALA A 368 -13.59 15.49 -6.07
N ALA A 369 -13.17 16.39 -6.96
CA ALA A 369 -14.09 17.27 -7.70
C ALA A 369 -15.00 16.49 -8.67
N LEU A 370 -14.49 15.50 -9.40
CA LEU A 370 -15.31 14.62 -10.24
C LEU A 370 -16.34 13.83 -9.42
N LEU A 371 -15.93 13.30 -8.25
CA LEU A 371 -16.81 12.56 -7.34
C LEU A 371 -17.96 13.45 -6.81
N LEU A 372 -17.63 14.67 -6.38
CA LEU A 372 -18.61 15.65 -5.89
C LEU A 372 -19.50 16.21 -7.01
N ALA A 373 -19.04 16.21 -8.27
CA ALA A 373 -19.87 16.59 -9.41
C ALA A 373 -20.95 15.55 -9.75
N VAL A 374 -20.66 14.24 -9.60
CA VAL A 374 -21.69 13.19 -9.77
C VAL A 374 -22.56 12.99 -8.53
N ARG A 375 -22.03 13.26 -7.33
CA ARG A 375 -22.72 13.12 -6.04
C ARG A 375 -22.37 14.27 -5.08
N PRO A 376 -23.08 15.41 -5.18
CA PRO A 376 -22.87 16.56 -4.31
C PRO A 376 -23.22 16.31 -2.83
N ASP A 377 -23.86 15.17 -2.52
CA ASP A 377 -24.27 14.75 -1.18
C ASP A 377 -23.22 13.90 -0.43
N LEU A 378 -22.07 13.58 -1.05
CA LEU A 378 -21.00 12.84 -0.37
C LEU A 378 -20.36 13.69 0.74
N SER A 379 -20.27 13.13 1.94
CA SER A 379 -19.43 13.69 3.01
C SER A 379 -17.95 13.53 2.68
N PRO A 380 -17.05 14.35 3.27
CA PRO A 380 -15.61 14.21 3.07
C PRO A 380 -15.10 12.80 3.38
N ALA A 381 -15.58 12.19 4.47
CA ALA A 381 -15.27 10.81 4.81
C ALA A 381 -15.67 9.80 3.70
N ALA A 382 -16.82 9.99 3.04
CA ALA A 382 -17.24 9.15 1.93
C ALA A 382 -16.39 9.38 0.68
N VAL A 383 -16.01 10.64 0.37
CA VAL A 383 -15.08 10.95 -0.74
C VAL A 383 -13.72 10.30 -0.50
N ARG A 384 -13.15 10.45 0.72
CA ARG A 384 -11.91 9.79 1.13
C ARG A 384 -12.00 8.28 0.94
N GLN A 385 -13.02 7.66 1.50
CA GLN A 385 -13.22 6.21 1.43
C GLN A 385 -13.30 5.71 -0.02
N ILE A 386 -14.05 6.38 -0.90
CA ILE A 386 -14.15 5.98 -2.31
C ILE A 386 -12.78 6.03 -2.99
N LEU A 387 -12.01 7.12 -2.82
CA LEU A 387 -10.70 7.29 -3.43
C LEU A 387 -9.67 6.26 -2.94
N LEU A 388 -9.68 5.94 -1.63
CA LEU A 388 -8.84 4.93 -1.01
C LEU A 388 -9.19 3.50 -1.48
N GLU A 389 -10.48 3.17 -1.48
CA GLU A 389 -10.94 1.83 -1.88
C GLU A 389 -10.65 1.56 -3.36
N SER A 390 -10.90 2.54 -4.24
CA SER A 390 -10.64 2.44 -5.67
C SER A 390 -9.15 2.35 -6.04
N ALA A 391 -8.23 2.82 -5.17
CA ALA A 391 -6.80 2.88 -5.49
C ALA A 391 -6.22 1.51 -5.92
N GLN A 392 -5.43 1.52 -7.00
CA GLN A 392 -4.70 0.37 -7.50
C GLN A 392 -3.44 0.14 -6.65
N ALA A 393 -3.50 -0.86 -5.76
CA ALA A 393 -2.33 -1.34 -5.02
C ALA A 393 -1.11 -1.57 -5.94
N THR A 394 -0.01 -0.91 -5.61
CA THR A 394 1.28 -0.94 -6.35
C THR A 394 2.26 -1.99 -5.80
N GLY A 395 1.98 -2.58 -4.63
CA GLY A 395 2.77 -3.63 -3.99
C GLY A 395 1.99 -4.93 -3.77
N PRO A 396 2.69 -6.05 -3.51
CA PRO A 396 2.05 -7.37 -3.31
C PRO A 396 1.22 -7.46 -2.01
N ASP A 397 1.54 -6.62 -1.02
CA ASP A 397 0.93 -6.64 0.32
C ASP A 397 -0.27 -5.67 0.47
N GLY A 398 -0.75 -5.06 -0.62
CA GLY A 398 -1.96 -4.23 -0.58
C GLY A 398 -1.75 -2.82 -0.04
N ILE A 399 -1.92 -2.61 1.27
CA ILE A 399 -1.67 -1.30 1.91
C ILE A 399 -0.25 -1.32 2.49
N ASP A 400 0.55 -0.31 2.17
CA ASP A 400 1.91 -0.16 2.69
C ASP A 400 2.26 1.29 3.03
N ALA A 401 3.34 1.50 3.80
CA ALA A 401 3.71 2.83 4.30
C ALA A 401 4.25 3.80 3.22
N PHE A 402 4.58 3.33 2.02
CA PHE A 402 5.10 4.14 0.92
C PHE A 402 3.99 4.53 -0.06
N SER A 403 3.10 3.58 -0.39
CA SER A 403 2.03 3.77 -1.37
C SER A 403 0.66 4.08 -0.76
N GLY A 404 0.50 3.92 0.56
CA GLY A 404 -0.80 3.96 1.21
C GLY A 404 -1.68 2.82 0.67
N TYR A 405 -2.86 3.14 0.16
CA TYR A 405 -3.73 2.21 -0.54
C TYR A 405 -3.25 1.90 -1.98
N GLY A 406 -2.24 2.59 -2.50
CA GLY A 406 -1.70 2.43 -3.85
C GLY A 406 -1.98 3.64 -4.74
N ARG A 407 -1.86 3.47 -6.07
CA ARG A 407 -2.07 4.57 -7.02
C ARG A 407 -3.55 4.92 -7.18
N LEU A 408 -3.86 6.22 -7.22
CA LEU A 408 -5.15 6.77 -7.63
C LEU A 408 -5.72 6.11 -8.90
N ASP A 409 -7.01 5.76 -8.85
CA ASP A 409 -7.83 5.32 -9.99
C ASP A 409 -9.12 6.16 -10.03
N VAL A 410 -9.10 7.21 -10.85
CA VAL A 410 -10.20 8.17 -11.03
C VAL A 410 -11.38 7.53 -11.75
N GLY A 411 -11.11 6.64 -12.72
CA GLY A 411 -12.13 5.95 -13.50
C GLY A 411 -13.00 5.07 -12.61
N LEU A 412 -12.38 4.23 -11.77
CA LEU A 412 -13.08 3.40 -10.80
C LEU A 412 -13.75 4.24 -9.71
N ALA A 413 -13.08 5.28 -9.18
CA ALA A 413 -13.64 6.14 -8.13
C ALA A 413 -14.96 6.82 -8.56
N VAL A 414 -15.03 7.36 -9.78
CA VAL A 414 -16.26 8.00 -10.30
C VAL A 414 -17.38 6.97 -10.48
N ARG A 415 -17.09 5.77 -11.00
CA ARG A 415 -18.09 4.68 -11.10
C ARG A 415 -18.61 4.25 -9.72
N MET A 416 -17.73 4.15 -8.72
CA MET A 416 -18.11 3.85 -7.34
C MET A 416 -19.01 4.96 -6.74
N ALA A 417 -18.73 6.23 -6.98
CA ALA A 417 -19.57 7.33 -6.52
C ALA A 417 -20.98 7.33 -7.17
N MET A 418 -21.06 7.02 -8.47
CA MET A 418 -22.36 6.90 -9.17
C MET A 418 -23.26 5.78 -8.61
N SER A 419 -22.70 4.78 -7.93
CA SER A 419 -23.48 3.68 -7.37
C SER A 419 -24.47 4.17 -6.29
N THR A 420 -25.74 3.79 -6.43
CA THR A 420 -26.76 3.98 -5.39
C THR A 420 -26.67 2.92 -4.28
N ALA A 421 -25.69 2.02 -4.36
CA ALA A 421 -25.58 0.81 -3.56
C ALA A 421 -24.71 0.97 -2.30
N TYR A 422 -25.01 1.96 -1.47
CA TYR A 422 -24.84 1.78 -0.02
C TYR A 422 -26.10 1.05 0.49
N ALA A 423 -25.96 -0.26 0.78
CA ALA A 423 -27.02 -1.20 1.18
C ALA A 423 -27.82 -1.93 0.06
N ALA A 424 -27.14 -2.45 -0.97
CA ALA A 424 -27.63 -3.68 -1.60
C ALA A 424 -27.48 -4.84 -0.59
N GLN A 425 -28.58 -5.53 -0.25
CA GLN A 425 -28.57 -6.70 0.64
C GLN A 425 -28.01 -7.94 -0.05
N GLY A 426 -26.72 -7.92 -0.40
CA GLY A 426 -26.00 -9.12 -0.82
C GLY A 426 -25.66 -10.00 0.38
N GLN A 427 -25.83 -11.31 0.26
CA GLN A 427 -25.22 -12.26 1.19
C GLN A 427 -23.81 -12.61 0.69
N VAL A 428 -22.80 -12.46 1.55
CA VAL A 428 -21.56 -13.23 1.42
C VAL A 428 -21.71 -14.52 2.24
N SER A 429 -21.37 -15.64 1.63
CA SER A 429 -21.31 -16.94 2.28
C SER A 429 -19.89 -17.50 2.16
N VAL A 430 -19.36 -18.04 3.26
CA VAL A 430 -18.18 -18.90 3.20
C VAL A 430 -18.65 -20.27 2.74
N VAL A 431 -18.19 -20.69 1.56
CA VAL A 431 -18.30 -22.08 1.13
C VAL A 431 -17.02 -22.80 1.56
N ASP A 432 -17.21 -23.87 2.33
CA ASP A 432 -16.16 -24.80 2.68
C ASP A 432 -16.26 -26.00 1.74
N ASP A 433 -15.26 -26.19 0.89
CA ASP A 433 -15.15 -27.38 0.04
C ASP A 433 -13.76 -28.00 0.16
N THR A 434 -13.54 -29.14 -0.51
CA THR A 434 -12.29 -29.90 -0.43
C THR A 434 -11.07 -29.16 -0.97
N ASP A 435 -11.27 -28.04 -1.70
CA ASP A 435 -10.19 -27.26 -2.29
C ASP A 435 -9.79 -26.06 -1.42
N GLY A 436 -10.68 -25.60 -0.53
CA GLY A 436 -10.43 -24.53 0.44
C GLY A 436 -11.61 -23.59 0.72
N PRO A 437 -11.43 -22.57 1.56
CA PRO A 437 -12.45 -21.54 1.80
C PRO A 437 -12.66 -20.66 0.57
N ARG A 438 -13.88 -20.64 0.04
CA ARG A 438 -14.30 -19.72 -1.02
C ARG A 438 -15.34 -18.75 -0.50
N LEU A 439 -15.18 -17.45 -0.80
CA LEU A 439 -16.25 -16.47 -0.56
C LEU A 439 -17.16 -16.44 -1.79
N ARG A 440 -18.44 -16.71 -1.59
CA ARG A 440 -19.48 -16.45 -2.60
C ARG A 440 -20.25 -15.20 -2.25
N PHE A 441 -20.32 -14.28 -3.20
CA PHE A 441 -21.14 -13.08 -3.15
C PHE A 441 -22.38 -13.32 -4.01
N THR A 442 -23.50 -13.54 -3.34
CA THR A 442 -24.82 -13.59 -3.97
C THR A 442 -25.49 -12.24 -3.77
N ALA A 443 -25.77 -11.54 -4.87
CA ALA A 443 -26.36 -10.22 -4.84
C ALA A 443 -27.28 -10.03 -6.05
N ASP A 444 -28.45 -9.41 -5.83
CA ASP A 444 -29.31 -8.93 -6.90
C ASP A 444 -28.65 -7.69 -7.56
N GLY A 445 -27.60 -7.89 -8.36
CA GLY A 445 -26.90 -6.76 -8.99
C GLY A 445 -25.75 -7.04 -9.96
N PHE A 446 -24.95 -8.10 -9.82
CA PHE A 446 -23.84 -8.31 -10.76
C PHE A 446 -24.37 -8.87 -12.08
N ALA A 447 -24.10 -8.18 -13.18
CA ALA A 447 -24.46 -8.67 -14.51
C ALA A 447 -23.56 -9.86 -14.89
N PRO A 448 -24.08 -10.91 -15.54
CA PRO A 448 -23.25 -12.04 -15.99
C PRO A 448 -22.08 -11.58 -16.86
N GLY A 449 -20.85 -11.92 -16.46
CA GLY A 449 -19.63 -11.47 -17.13
C GLY A 449 -19.20 -10.02 -16.83
N GLU A 450 -19.87 -9.30 -15.92
CA GLU A 450 -19.38 -8.03 -15.38
C GLU A 450 -18.04 -8.26 -14.66
N PRO A 451 -16.97 -7.53 -15.02
CA PRO A 451 -15.74 -7.53 -14.25
C PRO A 451 -15.98 -6.86 -12.90
N ALA A 452 -15.49 -7.49 -11.84
CA ALA A 452 -15.60 -6.99 -10.48
C ALA A 452 -14.27 -7.04 -9.74
N THR A 453 -14.11 -6.10 -8.81
CA THR A 453 -13.05 -6.11 -7.80
C THR A 453 -13.63 -6.53 -6.46
N VAL A 454 -12.95 -7.43 -5.76
CA VAL A 454 -13.26 -7.82 -4.39
C VAL A 454 -12.09 -7.41 -3.49
N TRP A 455 -12.41 -6.72 -2.40
CA TRP A 455 -11.50 -6.38 -1.32
C TRP A 455 -11.86 -7.19 -0.07
N LEU A 456 -10.85 -7.75 0.58
CA LEU A 456 -10.95 -8.38 1.88
C LEU A 456 -10.01 -7.65 2.84
N THR A 457 -10.58 -6.83 3.71
CA THR A 457 -9.85 -5.94 4.63
C THR A 457 -9.98 -6.47 6.06
N PRO A 458 -8.89 -6.94 6.69
CA PRO A 458 -8.91 -7.30 8.11
C PRO A 458 -9.01 -6.03 8.96
N GLN A 459 -9.47 -6.15 10.21
CA GLN A 459 -9.32 -5.06 11.18
C GLN A 459 -7.85 -4.69 11.40
N ASP A 460 -6.98 -5.70 11.52
CA ASP A 460 -5.55 -5.55 11.72
C ASP A 460 -4.78 -6.32 10.63
N GLY A 461 -4.21 -5.60 9.65
CA GLY A 461 -3.32 -6.18 8.63
C GLY A 461 -3.56 -5.72 7.19
N PRO A 462 -2.81 -6.29 6.22
CA PRO A 462 -2.89 -5.91 4.82
C PRO A 462 -4.22 -6.31 4.15
N ARG A 463 -4.81 -5.37 3.38
CA ARG A 463 -5.98 -5.67 2.54
C ARG A 463 -5.59 -6.63 1.40
N ARG A 464 -6.43 -7.63 1.12
CA ARG A 464 -6.30 -8.47 -0.09
C ARG A 464 -7.27 -7.99 -1.16
N VAL A 465 -6.84 -8.03 -2.42
CA VAL A 465 -7.63 -7.55 -3.56
C VAL A 465 -7.56 -8.55 -4.70
N TRP A 466 -8.72 -8.94 -5.22
CA TRP A 466 -8.89 -9.71 -6.44
C TRP A 466 -9.58 -8.79 -7.46
N ARG A 467 -9.06 -8.71 -8.68
CA ARG A 467 -9.60 -7.87 -9.77
C ARG A 467 -10.06 -8.74 -10.93
N ASP A 468 -10.80 -8.14 -11.85
CA ASP A 468 -11.25 -8.75 -13.10
C ASP A 468 -12.04 -10.06 -12.91
N LEU A 469 -12.71 -10.19 -11.76
CA LEU A 469 -13.56 -11.33 -11.44
C LEU A 469 -14.86 -11.23 -12.24
N ALA A 470 -15.11 -12.20 -13.11
CA ALA A 470 -16.38 -12.29 -13.83
C ALA A 470 -17.45 -12.93 -12.94
N ALA A 471 -18.60 -12.26 -12.79
CA ALA A 471 -19.78 -12.89 -12.21
C ALA A 471 -20.30 -14.01 -13.13
N ASP A 472 -20.76 -15.12 -12.55
CA ASP A 472 -21.27 -16.26 -13.31
C ASP A 472 -22.63 -15.99 -13.99
N ALA A 473 -23.18 -16.99 -14.68
CA ALA A 473 -24.46 -16.86 -15.37
C ALA A 473 -25.67 -16.55 -14.44
N GLY A 474 -25.51 -16.73 -13.12
CA GLY A 474 -26.47 -16.36 -12.09
C GLY A 474 -26.15 -15.07 -11.35
N GLY A 475 -25.12 -14.31 -11.77
CA GLY A 475 -24.68 -13.08 -11.10
C GLY A 475 -23.89 -13.33 -9.81
N VAL A 476 -23.34 -14.53 -9.62
CA VAL A 476 -22.56 -14.86 -8.41
C VAL A 476 -21.07 -14.63 -8.67
N LEU A 477 -20.44 -13.82 -7.81
CA LEU A 477 -18.98 -13.75 -7.75
C LEU A 477 -18.46 -14.80 -6.77
N THR A 478 -17.40 -15.53 -7.14
CA THR A 478 -16.70 -16.46 -6.25
C THR A 478 -15.24 -16.06 -6.16
N VAL A 479 -14.71 -15.97 -4.93
CA VAL A 479 -13.31 -15.65 -4.65
C VAL A 479 -12.69 -16.79 -3.87
N ASP A 480 -11.61 -17.35 -4.42
CA ASP A 480 -10.77 -18.33 -3.73
C ASP A 480 -9.79 -17.59 -2.81
N LEU A 481 -9.85 -17.86 -1.50
CA LEU A 481 -8.99 -17.23 -0.51
C LEU A 481 -7.64 -17.94 -0.34
N GLY A 482 -7.45 -19.09 -0.99
CA GLY A 482 -6.35 -20.01 -0.73
C GLY A 482 -6.47 -20.72 0.63
N PRO A 483 -5.44 -21.46 1.05
CA PRO A 483 -5.53 -22.33 2.22
C PRO A 483 -5.66 -21.57 3.55
N ARG A 484 -6.53 -22.08 4.44
CA ARG A 484 -7.00 -21.40 5.69
C ARG A 484 -5.90 -20.84 6.57
N HIS A 485 -4.76 -21.53 6.68
CA HIS A 485 -3.62 -21.10 7.51
C HIS A 485 -3.03 -19.73 7.11
N ARG A 486 -3.43 -19.16 5.96
CA ARG A 486 -2.99 -17.83 5.50
C ARG A 486 -3.96 -16.70 5.85
N LEU A 487 -5.05 -16.94 6.57
CA LEU A 487 -6.03 -15.92 6.94
C LEU A 487 -5.97 -15.66 8.46
N PRO A 488 -5.66 -14.43 8.93
CA PRO A 488 -5.78 -14.09 10.34
C PRO A 488 -7.23 -14.21 10.87
N GLU A 489 -7.38 -14.62 12.13
CA GLU A 489 -8.66 -14.57 12.83
C GLU A 489 -9.03 -13.14 13.22
N GLY A 490 -10.33 -12.84 13.26
CA GLY A 490 -10.84 -11.53 13.65
C GLY A 490 -12.02 -11.07 12.80
N PRO A 491 -12.46 -9.81 12.96
CA PRO A 491 -13.43 -9.20 12.06
C PRO A 491 -12.76 -8.73 10.77
N TRP A 492 -13.45 -8.98 9.66
CA TRP A 492 -13.07 -8.64 8.29
C TRP A 492 -14.22 -7.89 7.63
N THR A 493 -13.90 -6.81 6.92
CA THR A 493 -14.84 -6.17 5.99
C THR A 493 -14.56 -6.71 4.59
N VAL A 494 -15.59 -7.31 4.00
CA VAL A 494 -15.53 -7.82 2.62
C VAL A 494 -16.36 -6.90 1.74
N THR A 495 -15.76 -6.39 0.68
CA THR A 495 -16.45 -5.53 -0.30
C THR A 495 -16.27 -6.11 -1.69
N ALA A 496 -17.32 -6.10 -2.49
CA ALA A 496 -17.30 -6.41 -3.92
C ALA A 496 -17.88 -5.22 -4.68
N ALA A 497 -17.23 -4.76 -5.76
CA ALA A 497 -17.76 -3.75 -6.65
C ALA A 497 -17.53 -4.14 -8.11
N GLY A 498 -18.59 -4.08 -8.91
CA GLY A 498 -18.59 -4.35 -10.35
C GLY A 498 -18.40 -3.07 -11.16
N GLU A 499 -17.87 -3.21 -12.38
CA GLU A 499 -17.61 -2.06 -13.25
C GLU A 499 -18.87 -1.29 -13.70
N PHE A 500 -20.06 -1.90 -13.63
CA PHE A 500 -21.32 -1.24 -13.95
C PHE A 500 -21.98 -0.60 -12.71
N GLY A 501 -21.28 -0.52 -11.58
CA GLY A 501 -21.69 0.22 -10.39
C GLY A 501 -22.43 -0.60 -9.33
N THR A 502 -22.47 -1.93 -9.45
CA THR A 502 -22.98 -2.78 -8.37
C THR A 502 -21.97 -2.83 -7.23
N ARG A 503 -22.37 -2.50 -5.99
CA ARG A 503 -21.53 -2.65 -4.78
C ARG A 503 -22.24 -3.46 -3.71
N VAL A 504 -21.51 -4.39 -3.09
CA VAL A 504 -21.92 -5.11 -1.89
C VAL A 504 -20.79 -4.99 -0.87
N SER A 505 -21.13 -4.71 0.39
CA SER A 505 -20.16 -4.73 1.48
C SER A 505 -20.79 -5.32 2.73
N ALA A 506 -20.06 -6.19 3.42
CA ALA A 506 -20.51 -6.84 4.64
C ALA A 506 -19.32 -7.21 5.54
N THR A 507 -19.55 -7.11 6.85
CA THR A 507 -18.55 -7.43 7.88
C THR A 507 -18.81 -8.80 8.48
N TYR A 508 -17.77 -9.62 8.58
CA TYR A 508 -17.80 -10.98 9.11
C TYR A 508 -16.75 -11.17 10.18
N ILE A 509 -17.05 -11.97 11.20
CA ILE A 509 -16.03 -12.49 12.12
C ILE A 509 -15.61 -13.85 11.58
N LEU A 510 -14.35 -14.00 11.17
CA LEU A 510 -13.80 -15.30 10.77
C LEU A 510 -13.22 -16.01 12.01
N THR A 511 -13.94 -17.03 12.48
CA THR A 511 -13.52 -17.97 13.53
C THR A 511 -13.10 -19.29 12.88
N LEU A 512 -11.85 -19.72 13.08
CA LEU A 512 -11.28 -20.89 12.37
C LEU A 512 -11.41 -22.19 13.19
N GLU A 513 -12.62 -22.73 13.33
CA GLU A 513 -12.78 -24.09 13.90
C GLU A 513 -12.04 -25.15 13.03
N PRO A 514 -11.62 -26.30 13.61
CA PRO A 514 -11.02 -27.40 12.84
C PRO A 514 -11.96 -27.82 11.69
N ILE A 515 -11.45 -27.76 10.45
CA ILE A 515 -12.30 -27.84 9.24
C ILE A 515 -13.08 -29.16 9.18
N HIS A 516 -12.38 -30.26 9.48
CA HIS A 516 -12.92 -31.58 9.26
C HIS A 516 -13.41 -32.19 10.59
N PRO A 517 -14.70 -32.58 10.72
CA PRO A 517 -15.28 -33.05 11.99
C PRO A 517 -14.53 -34.22 12.65
N ALA A 518 -13.82 -35.05 11.88
CA ALA A 518 -13.01 -36.13 12.43
C ALA A 518 -11.85 -35.63 13.30
N PHE A 519 -11.34 -34.42 13.09
CA PHE A 519 -10.25 -33.81 13.87
C PHE A 519 -10.77 -33.01 15.08
N VAL A 520 -12.07 -33.12 15.39
CA VAL A 520 -12.64 -32.62 16.64
C VAL A 520 -12.57 -33.73 17.69
N PRO A 521 -11.97 -33.49 18.87
CA PRO A 521 -11.94 -34.45 19.97
C PRO A 521 -13.33 -34.94 20.37
N ILE A 522 -13.45 -36.26 20.59
CA ILE A 522 -14.72 -36.89 20.97
C ILE A 522 -14.82 -37.12 22.49
N PRO A 523 -16.03 -37.22 23.06
CA PRO A 523 -16.20 -37.59 24.46
C PRO A 523 -15.60 -38.98 24.75
N ALA A 524 -14.82 -39.06 25.83
CA ALA A 524 -14.24 -40.33 26.27
C ALA A 524 -15.32 -41.36 26.64
N PHE A 525 -15.07 -42.62 26.29
CA PHE A 525 -15.89 -43.79 26.60
C PHE A 525 -15.03 -44.91 27.21
N ASP A 526 -15.68 -45.85 27.92
CA ASP A 526 -15.02 -46.99 28.55
C ASP A 526 -14.32 -47.88 27.50
N PRO A 527 -13.03 -48.25 27.68
CA PRO A 527 -12.29 -49.07 26.72
C PRO A 527 -12.97 -50.42 26.44
N GLN A 528 -13.01 -50.79 25.16
CA GLN A 528 -13.52 -52.07 24.67
C GLN A 528 -12.40 -52.82 23.93
N PRO A 529 -12.48 -54.17 23.76
CA PRO A 529 -11.44 -54.93 23.06
C PRO A 529 -11.09 -54.36 21.67
N ASP A 530 -12.13 -53.91 20.96
CA ASP A 530 -12.04 -53.41 19.59
C ASP A 530 -11.96 -51.87 19.49
N ARG A 531 -12.05 -51.12 20.61
CA ARG A 531 -11.99 -49.65 20.58
C ARG A 531 -11.40 -49.02 21.85
N VAL A 532 -10.46 -48.09 21.68
CA VAL A 532 -9.73 -47.41 22.78
C VAL A 532 -9.66 -45.89 22.57
N ASN A 533 -9.62 -45.11 23.65
CA ASN A 533 -9.44 -43.65 23.63
C ASN A 533 -8.03 -43.23 24.05
N PHE A 534 -7.57 -42.10 23.54
CA PHE A 534 -6.30 -41.46 23.88
C PHE A 534 -6.55 -40.08 24.50
N PRO A 535 -6.55 -39.94 25.83
CA PRO A 535 -6.77 -38.66 26.51
C PRO A 535 -5.81 -37.54 26.09
N GLU A 536 -4.64 -37.88 25.55
CA GLU A 536 -3.61 -36.96 25.08
C GLU A 536 -4.04 -36.13 23.85
N THR A 537 -4.94 -36.67 23.03
CA THR A 537 -5.48 -36.00 21.83
C THR A 537 -7.01 -35.93 21.82
N GLY A 538 -7.69 -36.71 22.66
CA GLY A 538 -9.15 -36.82 22.69
C GLY A 538 -9.75 -37.60 21.51
N HIS A 539 -8.92 -38.39 20.82
CA HIS A 539 -9.32 -39.25 19.70
C HIS A 539 -9.31 -40.74 20.08
N SER A 540 -9.97 -41.56 19.25
CA SER A 540 -10.06 -43.01 19.45
C SER A 540 -9.43 -43.83 18.32
N LEU A 541 -9.13 -45.10 18.60
CA LEU A 541 -8.82 -46.11 17.57
C LEU A 541 -9.81 -47.25 17.65
N ALA A 542 -10.27 -47.73 16.49
CA ALA A 542 -11.19 -48.85 16.38
C ALA A 542 -10.66 -49.95 15.43
N TYR A 543 -11.22 -51.16 15.60
CA TYR A 543 -11.20 -52.25 14.62
C TYR A 543 -9.86 -52.50 13.91
N GLY A 544 -9.82 -52.36 12.57
CA GLY A 544 -8.67 -52.67 11.74
C GLY A 544 -7.49 -51.71 11.96
N PHE A 545 -7.75 -50.42 12.14
CA PHE A 545 -6.70 -49.43 12.39
C PHE A 545 -6.10 -49.58 13.79
N LYS A 546 -6.91 -49.88 14.82
CA LYS A 546 -6.42 -50.25 16.15
C LYS A 546 -5.47 -51.45 16.07
N ARG A 547 -5.90 -52.54 15.43
CA ARG A 547 -5.09 -53.76 15.26
C ARG A 547 -3.77 -53.48 14.53
N TYR A 548 -3.84 -52.77 13.41
CA TYR A 548 -2.66 -52.41 12.63
C TYR A 548 -1.68 -51.53 13.42
N TRP A 549 -2.19 -50.54 14.17
CA TRP A 549 -1.38 -49.71 15.05
C TRP A 549 -0.66 -50.56 16.11
N GLU A 550 -1.39 -51.44 16.81
CA GLU A 550 -0.84 -52.34 17.84
C GLU A 550 0.22 -53.30 17.27
N GLU A 551 -0.02 -53.92 16.11
CA GLU A 551 0.88 -54.89 15.47
C GLU A 551 2.12 -54.27 14.81
N ARG A 552 2.08 -52.99 14.41
CA ARG A 552 3.12 -52.33 13.60
C ARG A 552 3.98 -51.32 14.39
N GLY A 553 3.96 -51.37 15.71
CA GLY A 553 4.86 -50.59 16.59
C GLY A 553 4.21 -49.41 17.32
N GLY A 554 2.90 -49.23 17.18
CA GLY A 554 2.07 -48.34 17.98
C GLY A 554 2.58 -46.91 18.11
N LEU A 555 2.57 -46.39 19.35
CA LEU A 555 2.90 -45.01 19.68
C LEU A 555 4.29 -44.58 19.17
N ALA A 556 5.27 -45.49 19.22
CA ALA A 556 6.64 -45.21 18.78
C ALA A 556 6.78 -45.11 17.24
N ALA A 557 5.91 -45.79 16.49
CA ALA A 557 5.88 -45.76 15.03
C ALA A 557 5.00 -44.61 14.51
N PHE A 558 3.78 -44.48 15.01
CA PHE A 558 2.74 -43.64 14.40
C PHE A 558 2.40 -42.40 15.22
N GLY A 559 2.68 -42.42 16.53
CA GLY A 559 2.12 -41.45 17.47
C GLY A 559 0.68 -41.73 17.84
N PHE A 560 0.08 -40.76 18.54
CA PHE A 560 -1.34 -40.74 18.87
C PHE A 560 -2.21 -40.51 17.62
N PRO A 561 -3.47 -41.01 17.60
CA PRO A 561 -4.45 -40.56 16.63
C PRO A 561 -4.73 -39.06 16.81
N ILE A 562 -4.90 -38.36 15.70
CA ILE A 562 -5.23 -36.92 15.64
C ILE A 562 -6.52 -36.66 14.86
N SER A 563 -7.20 -37.73 14.43
CA SER A 563 -8.57 -37.70 13.90
C SER A 563 -9.29 -38.99 14.30
N GLU A 564 -10.62 -39.02 14.19
CA GLU A 564 -11.41 -40.25 14.00
C GLU A 564 -11.27 -40.77 12.56
N GLU A 565 -11.87 -41.92 12.27
CA GLU A 565 -11.98 -42.50 10.92
C GLU A 565 -12.93 -41.69 10.02
N PHE A 566 -12.54 -41.39 8.78
CA PHE A 566 -13.40 -40.70 7.81
C PHE A 566 -13.09 -41.10 6.36
N ALA A 567 -13.93 -40.69 5.40
CA ALA A 567 -13.71 -40.96 3.98
C ALA A 567 -12.89 -39.84 3.32
N GLU A 568 -11.74 -40.18 2.74
CA GLU A 568 -10.85 -39.25 2.04
C GLU A 568 -10.58 -39.75 0.62
N ARG A 569 -10.45 -38.81 -0.33
CA ARG A 569 -10.10 -39.11 -1.72
C ARG A 569 -8.59 -39.03 -1.91
N ASP A 570 -7.99 -40.10 -2.40
CA ASP A 570 -6.62 -40.11 -2.91
C ASP A 570 -6.50 -39.09 -4.06
N PRO A 571 -5.63 -38.06 -3.96
CA PRO A 571 -5.51 -37.00 -4.95
C PRO A 571 -4.83 -37.44 -6.26
N VAL A 572 -4.19 -38.62 -6.29
CA VAL A 572 -3.49 -39.19 -7.45
C VAL A 572 -4.39 -40.17 -8.19
N THR A 573 -5.06 -41.09 -7.47
CA THR A 573 -5.90 -42.13 -8.09
C THR A 573 -7.38 -41.76 -8.18
N GLY A 574 -7.83 -40.80 -7.38
CA GLY A 574 -9.24 -40.41 -7.26
C GLY A 574 -10.10 -41.42 -6.50
N VAL A 575 -9.53 -42.53 -6.00
CA VAL A 575 -10.24 -43.53 -5.18
C VAL A 575 -10.53 -42.94 -3.79
N VAL A 576 -11.67 -43.33 -3.20
CA VAL A 576 -12.04 -42.91 -1.84
C VAL A 576 -11.76 -44.05 -0.87
N HIS A 577 -10.88 -43.80 0.10
CA HIS A 577 -10.54 -44.72 1.17
C HIS A 577 -11.15 -44.26 2.49
N THR A 578 -11.45 -45.19 3.39
CA THR A 578 -11.56 -44.82 4.80
C THR A 578 -10.15 -44.59 5.31
N VAL A 579 -9.91 -43.45 5.95
CA VAL A 579 -8.60 -43.04 6.48
C VAL A 579 -8.68 -42.61 7.91
N GLN A 580 -7.55 -42.64 8.61
CA GLN A 580 -7.39 -42.02 9.92
C GLN A 580 -5.99 -41.43 10.05
N TYR A 581 -5.91 -40.25 10.65
CA TYR A 581 -4.65 -39.54 10.85
C TYR A 581 -4.07 -39.80 12.24
N PHE A 582 -2.75 -39.92 12.26
CA PHE A 582 -1.90 -40.04 13.44
C PHE A 582 -0.84 -38.95 13.40
N GLU A 583 -0.11 -38.71 14.49
CA GLU A 583 0.94 -37.68 14.48
C GLU A 583 1.95 -37.84 13.32
N ARG A 584 2.29 -39.09 12.96
CA ARG A 584 3.38 -39.41 12.02
C ARG A 584 2.92 -40.06 10.71
N ALA A 585 1.64 -40.42 10.58
CA ALA A 585 1.13 -41.20 9.45
C ALA A 585 -0.36 -40.94 9.14
N ARG A 586 -0.78 -41.28 7.92
CA ARG A 586 -2.19 -41.53 7.55
C ARG A 586 -2.34 -43.04 7.29
N PHE A 587 -3.34 -43.67 7.90
CA PHE A 587 -3.72 -45.05 7.58
C PHE A 587 -4.82 -45.03 6.53
N GLU A 588 -4.79 -46.00 5.62
CA GLU A 588 -5.75 -46.17 4.52
C GLU A 588 -6.33 -47.58 4.57
N TYR A 589 -7.66 -47.70 4.49
CA TYR A 589 -8.37 -48.97 4.43
C TYR A 589 -8.60 -49.41 2.98
N HIS A 590 -8.24 -50.66 2.70
CA HIS A 590 -8.32 -51.30 1.40
C HIS A 590 -9.29 -52.50 1.46
N PRO A 591 -10.62 -52.28 1.32
CA PRO A 591 -11.60 -53.37 1.37
C PRO A 591 -11.38 -54.44 0.30
N GLU A 592 -10.77 -54.08 -0.84
CA GLU A 592 -10.36 -54.98 -1.90
C GLU A 592 -9.20 -55.92 -1.52
N LEU A 593 -8.49 -55.61 -0.42
CA LEU A 593 -7.37 -56.38 0.13
C LEU A 593 -7.71 -57.02 1.49
N ALA A 594 -8.99 -57.10 1.86
CA ALA A 594 -9.44 -57.62 3.15
C ALA A 594 -8.91 -59.02 3.47
N GLY A 595 -8.42 -59.23 4.70
CA GLY A 595 -7.78 -60.48 5.14
C GLY A 595 -6.34 -60.66 4.65
N THR A 596 -5.75 -59.69 3.95
CA THR A 596 -4.32 -59.67 3.62
C THR A 596 -3.54 -58.72 4.56
N PRO A 597 -2.20 -58.83 4.64
CA PRO A 597 -1.37 -57.88 5.40
C PRO A 597 -1.41 -56.42 4.90
N PHE A 598 -2.13 -56.15 3.80
CA PHE A 598 -2.28 -54.86 3.14
C PHE A 598 -3.73 -54.30 3.22
N GLU A 599 -4.64 -54.99 3.93
CA GLU A 599 -6.00 -54.50 4.21
C GLU A 599 -6.01 -53.10 4.87
N VAL A 600 -5.00 -52.83 5.69
CA VAL A 600 -4.64 -51.49 6.13
C VAL A 600 -3.25 -51.18 5.57
N SER A 601 -3.10 -50.02 4.94
CA SER A 601 -1.84 -49.55 4.39
C SER A 601 -1.50 -48.14 4.89
N LEU A 602 -0.25 -47.73 4.67
CA LEU A 602 0.23 -46.39 5.00
C LEU A 602 0.21 -45.52 3.75
N GLY A 603 -0.47 -44.38 3.85
CA GLY A 603 -0.52 -43.37 2.81
C GLY A 603 0.86 -42.81 2.49
N ARG A 604 1.01 -42.24 1.28
CA ARG A 604 2.28 -41.70 0.77
C ARG A 604 2.55 -40.28 1.31
N VAL A 605 2.37 -40.12 2.62
CA VAL A 605 2.44 -38.84 3.33
C VAL A 605 3.79 -38.13 3.19
N GLY A 606 4.87 -38.86 2.92
CA GLY A 606 6.18 -38.26 2.64
C GLY A 606 6.27 -37.63 1.26
N VAL A 607 5.68 -38.25 0.23
CA VAL A 607 5.50 -37.63 -1.09
C VAL A 607 4.54 -36.44 -0.99
N GLU A 608 3.43 -36.59 -0.27
CA GLU A 608 2.40 -35.57 -0.16
C GLU A 608 2.85 -34.34 0.65
N VAL A 609 3.73 -34.49 1.64
CA VAL A 609 4.26 -33.37 2.44
C VAL A 609 5.52 -32.73 1.84
N ALA A 610 6.30 -33.46 1.02
CA ALA A 610 7.55 -32.97 0.45
C ALA A 610 7.42 -31.54 -0.14
N PRO A 611 8.34 -30.62 0.19
CA PRO A 611 8.23 -29.21 -0.22
C PRO A 611 8.43 -29.00 -1.72
N GLN A 612 9.18 -29.91 -2.37
CA GLN A 612 9.50 -29.92 -3.79
C GLN A 612 10.04 -31.31 -4.17
N ALA A 613 10.20 -31.58 -5.47
CA ALA A 613 11.00 -32.71 -5.93
C ALA A 613 12.48 -32.51 -5.56
N PHE A 614 13.14 -33.56 -5.09
CA PHE A 614 14.55 -33.50 -4.67
C PHE A 614 15.49 -33.90 -5.82
N PRO A 615 16.73 -33.37 -5.86
CA PRO A 615 17.74 -33.82 -6.83
C PRO A 615 18.09 -35.30 -6.64
N THR A 616 18.16 -36.05 -7.73
CA THR A 616 18.51 -37.48 -7.72
C THR A 616 20.02 -37.70 -7.58
N ALA A 617 20.39 -38.89 -7.13
CA ALA A 617 21.76 -39.34 -6.99
C ALA A 617 22.19 -40.21 -8.20
N PRO A 618 23.45 -40.14 -8.65
CA PRO A 618 23.96 -41.05 -9.67
C PRO A 618 24.09 -42.48 -9.11
N ALA A 619 23.92 -43.50 -9.95
CA ALA A 619 24.02 -44.90 -9.53
C ALA A 619 25.41 -45.27 -8.97
N GLU A 620 26.46 -44.57 -9.42
CA GLU A 620 27.84 -44.64 -8.91
C GLU A 620 27.99 -44.17 -7.45
N ALA A 621 26.96 -43.59 -6.85
CA ALA A 621 26.94 -43.27 -5.42
C ALA A 621 26.78 -44.51 -4.52
N ALA A 622 26.46 -45.69 -5.08
CA ALA A 622 26.39 -46.94 -4.33
C ALA A 622 27.75 -47.36 -3.76
N SER A 623 27.76 -47.87 -2.52
CA SER A 623 28.95 -48.44 -1.87
C SER A 623 28.55 -49.48 -0.80
N ASP A 624 29.53 -50.16 -0.20
CA ASP A 624 29.33 -51.12 0.89
C ASP A 624 28.57 -50.54 2.11
N THR A 625 28.51 -49.21 2.25
CA THR A 625 27.81 -48.49 3.33
C THR A 625 26.69 -47.56 2.83
N ARG A 626 26.42 -47.54 1.52
CA ARG A 626 25.41 -46.70 0.88
C ARG A 626 24.65 -47.46 -0.20
N ARG A 627 23.38 -47.73 0.08
CA ARG A 627 22.47 -48.42 -0.83
C ARG A 627 21.83 -47.43 -1.80
N TYR A 628 21.89 -47.72 -3.09
CA TYR A 628 21.17 -46.97 -4.14
C TYR A 628 19.86 -47.67 -4.49
N PHE A 629 18.82 -46.89 -4.75
CA PHE A 629 17.48 -47.37 -5.14
C PHE A 629 17.15 -46.86 -6.55
N PRO A 630 17.27 -47.70 -7.60
CA PRO A 630 16.99 -47.28 -8.98
C PRO A 630 15.52 -46.93 -9.23
N GLU A 631 14.60 -47.32 -8.34
CA GLU A 631 13.16 -47.01 -8.45
C GLU A 631 12.85 -45.53 -8.20
N THR A 632 13.70 -44.83 -7.45
CA THR A 632 13.56 -43.40 -7.12
C THR A 632 14.83 -42.58 -7.40
N GLU A 633 15.91 -43.22 -7.84
CA GLU A 633 17.23 -42.62 -8.06
C GLU A 633 17.83 -41.95 -6.80
N HIS A 634 17.58 -42.50 -5.61
CA HIS A 634 18.08 -41.97 -4.34
C HIS A 634 18.94 -42.97 -3.55
N THR A 635 19.75 -42.46 -2.61
CA THR A 635 20.59 -43.29 -1.73
C THR A 635 20.14 -43.30 -0.27
N LEU A 636 20.52 -44.35 0.44
CA LEU A 636 20.33 -44.50 1.88
C LEU A 636 21.60 -45.05 2.51
N SER A 637 22.07 -44.43 3.59
CA SER A 637 23.35 -44.78 4.24
C SER A 637 23.35 -44.46 5.73
N GLY A 638 24.23 -45.12 6.49
CA GLY A 638 24.46 -44.84 7.90
C GLY A 638 23.20 -45.03 8.78
N PRO A 639 22.98 -44.19 9.81
CA PRO A 639 21.87 -44.37 10.76
C PRO A 639 20.49 -44.43 10.12
N PHE A 640 20.26 -43.72 9.01
CA PHE A 640 18.99 -43.79 8.28
C PHE A 640 18.77 -45.15 7.58
N LEU A 641 19.83 -45.79 7.08
CA LEU A 641 19.74 -47.16 6.54
C LEU A 641 19.44 -48.16 7.65
N GLU A 642 20.20 -48.11 8.75
CA GLU A 642 20.02 -48.98 9.91
C GLU A 642 18.60 -48.86 10.48
N ARG A 643 18.08 -47.63 10.64
CA ARG A 643 16.71 -47.39 11.11
C ARG A 643 15.65 -47.88 10.14
N TRP A 644 15.85 -47.71 8.84
CA TRP A 644 14.91 -48.14 7.81
C TRP A 644 14.80 -49.66 7.79
N GLU A 645 15.93 -50.37 7.78
CA GLU A 645 15.97 -51.85 7.81
C GLU A 645 15.37 -52.40 9.11
N ALA A 646 15.76 -51.86 10.27
CA ALA A 646 15.23 -52.28 11.58
C ALA A 646 13.74 -51.92 11.77
N GLY A 647 13.22 -50.91 11.07
CA GLY A 647 11.86 -50.40 11.21
C GLY A 647 10.83 -51.01 10.25
N GLY A 648 11.18 -52.02 9.46
CA GLY A 648 10.27 -52.68 8.51
C GLY A 648 10.46 -52.29 7.04
N GLY A 649 11.48 -51.46 6.75
CA GLY A 649 11.96 -51.16 5.40
C GLY A 649 10.89 -50.65 4.44
N LEU A 650 10.94 -51.17 3.21
CA LEU A 650 10.09 -50.73 2.09
C LEU A 650 8.58 -50.77 2.41
N ALA A 651 8.13 -51.79 3.16
CA ALA A 651 6.73 -51.95 3.52
C ALA A 651 6.23 -50.88 4.51
N MET A 652 7.13 -50.33 5.34
CA MET A 652 6.79 -49.34 6.36
C MET A 652 7.02 -47.91 5.85
N PHE A 653 8.17 -47.64 5.25
CA PHE A 653 8.61 -46.27 4.92
C PHE A 653 8.54 -45.94 3.44
N GLY A 654 8.45 -46.95 2.57
CA GLY A 654 8.64 -46.79 1.13
C GLY A 654 10.11 -46.57 0.74
N PHE A 655 10.32 -46.22 -0.52
CA PHE A 655 11.63 -45.84 -1.05
C PHE A 655 12.08 -44.46 -0.50
N PRO A 656 13.40 -44.18 -0.40
CA PRO A 656 13.88 -42.82 -0.19
C PRO A 656 13.50 -41.93 -1.39
N ILE A 657 13.08 -40.70 -1.11
CA ILE A 657 12.70 -39.68 -2.11
C ILE A 657 13.53 -38.39 -1.99
N SER A 658 14.55 -38.40 -1.14
CA SER A 658 15.56 -37.35 -1.04
C SER A 658 16.89 -37.96 -0.60
N GLU A 659 18.00 -37.27 -0.86
CA GLU A 659 19.22 -37.46 -0.08
C GLU A 659 19.06 -36.85 1.33
N PRO A 660 19.95 -37.16 2.30
CA PRO A 660 20.02 -36.45 3.57
C PRO A 660 20.39 -34.97 3.41
N PHE A 661 19.65 -34.06 4.04
CA PHE A 661 19.94 -32.62 4.06
C PHE A 661 19.60 -31.98 5.41
N GLU A 662 20.14 -30.79 5.70
CA GLU A 662 19.80 -30.06 6.92
C GLU A 662 18.50 -29.25 6.76
N ALA A 663 17.58 -29.42 7.71
CA ALA A 663 16.36 -28.63 7.83
C ALA A 663 16.07 -28.33 9.30
N GLY A 664 15.87 -27.05 9.65
CA GLY A 664 15.53 -26.66 11.02
C GLY A 664 16.56 -27.05 12.09
N GLY A 665 17.84 -27.15 11.74
CA GLY A 665 18.91 -27.58 12.65
C GLY A 665 18.92 -29.10 12.94
N ARG A 666 18.23 -29.90 12.11
CA ARG A 666 18.23 -31.37 12.14
C ARG A 666 18.67 -31.89 10.79
N LEU A 667 19.41 -33.01 10.77
CA LEU A 667 19.63 -33.75 9.54
C LEU A 667 18.35 -34.55 9.24
N VAL A 668 17.79 -34.40 8.04
CA VAL A 668 16.53 -35.03 7.65
C VAL A 668 16.67 -35.79 6.33
N GLN A 669 15.87 -36.85 6.16
CA GLN A 669 15.70 -37.54 4.88
C GLN A 669 14.23 -37.93 4.69
N TYR A 670 13.71 -37.71 3.48
CA TYR A 670 12.34 -38.07 3.11
C TYR A 670 12.29 -39.44 2.43
N PHE A 671 11.23 -40.17 2.73
CA PHE A 671 10.82 -41.43 2.11
C PHE A 671 9.38 -41.27 1.61
N GLU A 672 8.85 -42.19 0.81
CA GLU A 672 7.49 -42.06 0.30
C GLU A 672 6.42 -41.92 1.41
N ARG A 673 6.63 -42.58 2.56
CA ARG A 673 5.65 -42.68 3.67
C ARG A 673 6.14 -42.10 4.99
N ALA A 674 7.35 -41.55 5.04
CA ALA A 674 7.99 -41.12 6.30
C ALA A 674 9.03 -40.02 6.08
N ARG A 675 9.38 -39.32 7.17
CA ARG A 675 10.57 -38.45 7.27
C ARG A 675 11.39 -38.90 8.47
N PHE A 676 12.67 -39.15 8.28
CA PHE A 676 13.60 -39.45 9.36
C PHE A 676 14.36 -38.18 9.75
N GLU A 677 14.65 -38.03 11.04
CA GLU A 677 15.29 -36.83 11.59
C GLU A 677 16.31 -37.19 12.69
N ILE A 678 17.46 -36.51 12.71
CA ILE A 678 18.48 -36.61 13.77
C ILE A 678 18.86 -35.19 14.22
N SER A 679 18.88 -34.94 15.53
CA SER A 679 19.42 -33.70 16.09
C SER A 679 20.94 -33.81 16.36
N PRO A 680 21.74 -32.78 16.06
CA PRO A 680 23.20 -32.80 16.27
C PRO A 680 23.65 -32.72 17.75
N LEU A 681 22.72 -32.65 18.71
CA LEU A 681 22.98 -32.44 20.15
C LEU A 681 22.53 -33.61 21.05
N GLY A 682 22.36 -34.83 20.51
CA GLY A 682 21.98 -35.99 21.31
C GLY A 682 23.12 -36.53 22.18
N GLU A 683 22.99 -36.50 23.51
CA GLU A 683 24.02 -36.95 24.46
C GLU A 683 24.27 -38.48 24.50
N SER A 684 23.58 -39.29 23.69
CA SER A 684 23.79 -40.75 23.63
C SER A 684 23.54 -41.37 22.26
N GLY A 685 24.35 -41.00 21.25
CA GLY A 685 24.29 -41.58 19.92
C GLY A 685 23.16 -41.04 19.03
N ALA A 686 23.19 -41.41 17.75
CA ALA A 686 22.27 -40.90 16.74
C ALA A 686 20.91 -41.63 16.78
N ASP A 687 20.03 -41.26 17.71
CA ASP A 687 18.63 -41.72 17.71
C ASP A 687 17.87 -41.13 16.52
N VAL A 688 17.36 -42.02 15.65
CA VAL A 688 16.65 -41.64 14.41
C VAL A 688 15.16 -41.57 14.67
N GLN A 689 14.64 -40.35 14.69
CA GLN A 689 13.25 -40.06 15.02
C GLN A 689 12.39 -39.94 13.77
N LEU A 690 11.13 -40.38 13.88
CA LEU A 690 10.11 -40.19 12.84
C LEU A 690 9.48 -38.81 12.99
N GLY A 691 9.58 -38.01 11.92
CA GLY A 691 8.94 -36.71 11.80
C GLY A 691 7.41 -36.81 11.84
N ARG A 692 6.76 -35.74 12.30
CA ARG A 692 5.29 -35.66 12.46
C ARG A 692 4.55 -35.41 11.13
N LEU A 693 4.81 -36.25 10.12
CA LEU A 693 4.26 -36.07 8.78
C LEU A 693 2.73 -36.17 8.71
N GLY A 694 2.08 -36.88 9.63
CA GLY A 694 0.62 -36.90 9.68
C GLY A 694 0.04 -35.57 10.16
N VAL A 695 0.68 -34.91 11.13
CA VAL A 695 0.35 -33.51 11.49
C VAL A 695 0.68 -32.56 10.34
N ASP A 696 1.87 -32.68 9.73
CA ASP A 696 2.30 -31.81 8.64
C ASP A 696 1.35 -31.93 7.42
N LEU A 697 0.86 -33.14 7.11
CA LEU A 697 -0.11 -33.37 6.05
C LEU A 697 -1.51 -32.85 6.42
N ALA A 698 -1.99 -33.13 7.64
CA ALA A 698 -3.26 -32.60 8.13
C ALA A 698 -3.27 -31.06 8.10
N ARG A 699 -2.14 -30.40 8.38
CA ARG A 699 -1.95 -28.95 8.21
C ARG A 699 -1.95 -28.51 6.75
N LYS A 700 -1.25 -29.25 5.88
CA LYS A 700 -1.19 -28.97 4.44
C LYS A 700 -2.57 -29.05 3.78
N LEU A 701 -3.41 -29.99 4.23
CA LEU A 701 -4.80 -30.18 3.80
C LEU A 701 -5.81 -29.31 4.59
N GLY A 702 -5.35 -28.57 5.60
CA GLY A 702 -6.18 -27.66 6.41
C GLY A 702 -6.99 -28.31 7.54
N TYR A 703 -6.95 -29.64 7.70
CA TYR A 703 -7.64 -30.35 8.79
C TYR A 703 -7.15 -29.96 10.19
N LEU A 704 -5.88 -29.57 10.33
CA LEU A 704 -5.27 -29.06 11.57
C LEU A 704 -4.60 -27.69 11.37
N ARG A 705 -4.41 -26.97 12.49
CA ARG A 705 -3.60 -25.74 12.58
C ARG A 705 -2.13 -26.06 12.86
#